data_AF-A0A846XHB0-F1
#
_entry.id   AF-A0A846XHB0-F1
#
_cell.length_a   1.000
_cell.length_b   1.000
_cell.length_c   1.000
_cell.angle_alpha   90.00
_cell.angle_beta   90.00
_cell.angle_gamma   90.00
#
_symmetry.space_group_name_H-M   'P 1'
#
loop_
_entity.id
_entity.type
_entity.pdbx_description
1 polymer ?
#
loop_
_entity_poly.entity_id
_entity_poly.type
_entity_poly.pdbx_seq_one_letter_code
_entity_poly.pdbx_strand_id
1 'polypeptide(L)'
;MTPQWSENQVTALAPDASSLAAARKLAGKWSGTGWCGTALWGLCKGSGRTPYQTIVDLSGPAFRCSCPSRKFPCKHALSLLLLWSTGTVGETSETADFAAEWIGRRVAAATTPKKNRVPNAAVARQRDERVAAGLAELETWLTDQIRTGLAQTDRSPAAFEAVAARMVDAQAPGVAAALRRLPAAVVGRSNWPEVILGRFAWLRLLLVAHAKPDTPAAATVRTHIGYPMAADAVLAEPAVHDRWVTLGIRTGEEEGLYTRRSWLYGVRTGRWAVLIDHSHGSPAFTDEVPPIGLITESGLHFYPAAAPLRALAPSDSAAPTPDTGAIAATAGSGTIADALREFATAAAADPWLEAWPVLLRTVVPIGRAGDWLLAEPDGTAIPLVEPTEPWRLLALSGGRPVTVFGLWTGRALEAVSVLAGGEFHDAGRVADTAHTALTAGPEAASIALLGTARGGAALPPLPGPVGAAAAALPGTDAARRLLDATALEMSWSRGGYVPVHAELPAEPAAEDPRPVLPCAAADRLVLLIDSRPEYLSEWFTAAAPHDYRAPDRLAGQLLEFAARDTGLREAALRLAGSRGRWLAGSIPRWHSLVRRDTAQAEPDAETWRLGRPPERVRWLAALRHRDPAAARDTLEAAWPRESGAPKAELLAVLSDGLGPADEALLERALRDRRGDVRRTAAGLLARLPDSAFADRMSARVAAWLKYPADGPEQTAELSVDIPETLDEEAVRDGFTDNTVEFGYRWNGHPDQSAARLRRLVANLPLSQWTTALGPPDRAVATRIDDRFRQPLFDGWMDAALTQRDPAWAAALFAAGTPSNAAILRRRELFALIPAADQARHLVRLDASWLSEIESLLPAVAQPWPPEVARHLLHLFAERARTAERRPGAPGTGPATHRSLLHTAARHMPPDCEQAAVAVAGRCTDRDWAMAFDLLAHELHQRSVMLEELN
;
A
#
# COMPACT_ATOMS: atom_id res chain seq x y z
N MET A 1 -27.71 19.09 17.27
CA MET A 1 -26.57 18.70 18.13
C MET A 1 -25.39 18.45 17.22
N THR A 2 -24.31 19.24 17.35
CA THR A 2 -23.07 19.02 16.62
C THR A 2 -22.42 17.74 17.15
N PRO A 3 -22.21 16.69 16.34
CA PRO A 3 -21.56 15.48 16.83
C PRO A 3 -20.14 15.78 17.31
N GLN A 4 -19.73 15.20 18.44
CA GLN A 4 -18.35 15.25 18.91
C GLN A 4 -17.42 14.70 17.82
N TRP A 5 -16.30 15.38 17.56
CA TRP A 5 -15.35 14.93 16.55
C TRP A 5 -14.63 13.67 17.01
N SER A 6 -14.32 12.78 16.07
CA SER A 6 -13.44 11.63 16.28
C SER A 6 -11.97 12.06 16.39
N GLU A 7 -11.14 11.25 17.06
CA GLU A 7 -9.69 11.47 17.09
C GLU A 7 -9.07 11.53 15.69
N ASN A 8 -9.62 10.78 14.73
CA ASN A 8 -9.19 10.81 13.33
C ASN A 8 -9.44 12.19 12.69
N GLN A 9 -10.58 12.82 12.96
CA GLN A 9 -10.86 14.19 12.50
C GLN A 9 -9.90 15.22 13.11
N VAL A 10 -9.54 15.06 14.39
CA VAL A 10 -8.56 15.94 15.05
C VAL A 10 -7.14 15.71 14.52
N THR A 11 -6.79 14.46 14.20
CA THR A 11 -5.51 14.08 13.60
C THR A 11 -5.35 14.67 12.20
N ALA A 12 -6.41 14.66 11.38
CA ALA A 12 -6.42 15.25 10.05
C ALA A 12 -6.22 16.78 10.04
N LEU A 13 -6.52 17.46 11.16
CA LEU A 13 -6.31 18.90 11.33
C LEU A 13 -4.88 19.27 11.74
N ALA A 14 -4.06 18.31 12.16
CA ALA A 14 -2.72 18.60 12.64
C ALA A 14 -1.80 19.08 11.49
N PRO A 15 -1.10 20.22 11.63
CA PRO A 15 -0.24 20.74 10.56
C PRO A 15 0.99 19.85 10.31
N ASP A 16 1.37 19.02 11.28
CA ASP A 16 2.39 17.99 11.15
C ASP A 16 2.31 17.00 12.33
N ALA A 17 2.92 15.82 12.16
CA ALA A 17 2.96 14.77 13.18
C ALA A 17 3.62 15.22 14.50
N SER A 18 4.59 16.16 14.43
CA SER A 18 5.29 16.68 15.62
C SER A 18 4.35 17.52 16.51
N SER A 19 3.44 18.26 15.89
CA SER A 19 2.46 19.12 16.54
C SER A 19 1.38 18.28 17.22
N LEU A 20 0.97 17.18 16.59
CA LEU A 20 0.05 16.19 17.17
C LEU A 20 0.69 15.45 18.36
N ALA A 21 1.92 14.98 18.22
CA ALA A 21 2.66 14.35 19.32
C ALA A 21 2.87 15.29 20.50
N ALA A 22 3.11 16.59 20.23
CA ALA A 22 3.20 17.62 21.26
C ALA A 22 1.84 17.93 21.90
N ALA A 23 0.74 17.85 21.14
CA ALA A 23 -0.62 18.05 21.64
C ALA A 23 -1.03 16.94 22.63
N ARG A 24 -0.77 15.67 22.31
CA ARG A 24 -1.07 14.53 23.20
C ARG A 24 -0.42 14.66 24.59
N LYS A 25 0.76 15.29 24.67
CA LYS A 25 1.47 15.55 25.94
C LYS A 25 0.82 16.61 26.84
N LEU A 26 -0.20 17.33 26.34
CA LEU A 26 -0.83 18.45 27.04
C LEU A 26 -2.19 18.09 27.68
N ALA A 27 -2.71 16.88 27.46
CA ALA A 27 -4.03 16.45 27.95
C ALA A 27 -4.27 16.72 29.45
N GLY A 28 -3.26 16.54 30.30
CA GLY A 28 -3.35 16.79 31.75
C GLY A 28 -3.13 18.24 32.21
N LYS A 29 -3.05 19.22 31.30
CA LYS A 29 -2.68 20.62 31.62
C LYS A 29 -3.83 21.61 31.47
N TRP A 30 -5.06 21.12 31.35
CA TRP A 30 -6.23 21.95 31.07
C TRP A 30 -7.06 22.24 32.31
N SER A 31 -7.61 23.45 32.35
CA SER A 31 -8.60 23.88 33.33
C SER A 31 -9.62 24.81 32.66
N GLY A 32 -10.77 25.03 33.30
CA GLY A 32 -11.82 25.91 32.77
C GLY A 32 -12.28 25.53 31.37
N THR A 33 -12.28 24.22 31.06
CA THR A 33 -12.71 23.69 29.76
C THR A 33 -14.23 23.58 29.72
N GLY A 34 -14.82 23.89 28.58
CA GLY A 34 -16.24 23.70 28.34
C GLY A 34 -16.55 23.83 26.86
N TRP A 35 -17.73 23.37 26.47
CA TRP A 35 -18.27 23.66 25.16
C TRP A 35 -19.77 24.00 25.26
N CYS A 36 -20.24 24.89 24.40
CA CYS A 36 -21.64 25.30 24.32
C CYS A 36 -21.95 25.72 22.88
N GLY A 37 -22.95 25.08 22.27
CA GLY A 37 -23.28 25.29 20.86
C GLY A 37 -22.09 24.95 19.94
N THR A 38 -21.51 25.96 19.28
CA THR A 38 -20.35 25.82 18.40
C THR A 38 -19.03 26.26 19.04
N ALA A 39 -19.05 26.74 20.28
CA ALA A 39 -17.85 27.20 20.95
C ALA A 39 -17.26 26.08 21.82
N LEU A 40 -15.97 25.79 21.64
CA LEU A 40 -15.17 24.93 22.52
C LEU A 40 -14.01 25.76 23.08
N TRP A 41 -13.76 25.71 24.39
CA TRP A 41 -12.70 26.51 25.01
C TRP A 41 -12.00 25.80 26.16
N GLY A 42 -10.83 26.34 26.53
CA GLY A 42 -10.08 25.88 27.69
C GLY A 42 -8.87 26.74 28.01
N LEU A 43 -8.39 26.63 29.25
CA LEU A 43 -7.17 27.27 29.73
C LEU A 43 -6.07 26.23 29.85
N CYS A 44 -5.05 26.30 28.99
CA CYS A 44 -3.92 25.38 29.05
C CYS A 44 -2.77 25.98 29.85
N LYS A 45 -2.28 25.26 30.87
CA LYS A 45 -1.08 25.65 31.63
C LYS A 45 0.17 25.55 30.75
N GLY A 46 0.68 26.71 30.35
CA GLY A 46 1.87 26.87 29.50
C GLY A 46 3.16 27.15 30.27
N SER A 47 4.19 27.60 29.56
CA SER A 47 5.48 28.03 30.14
C SER A 47 5.45 29.45 30.73
N GLY A 48 4.37 30.21 30.52
CA GLY A 48 4.16 31.54 31.07
C GLY A 48 3.37 31.54 32.40
N ARG A 49 3.31 32.70 33.06
CA ARG A 49 2.56 32.89 34.32
C ARG A 49 1.04 32.81 34.14
N THR A 50 0.53 33.15 32.96
CA THR A 50 -0.90 33.07 32.63
C THR A 50 -1.19 31.85 31.73
N PRO A 51 -2.23 31.05 32.03
CA PRO A 51 -2.67 29.96 31.14
C PRO A 51 -3.04 30.48 29.75
N TYR A 52 -2.76 29.70 28.71
CA TYR A 52 -3.14 30.05 27.35
C TYR A 52 -4.65 29.83 27.16
N GLN A 53 -5.35 30.91 26.82
CA GLN A 53 -6.75 30.86 26.40
C GLN A 53 -6.80 30.24 25.02
N THR A 54 -7.47 29.09 24.90
CA THR A 54 -7.65 28.38 23.64
C THR A 54 -9.14 28.27 23.36
N ILE A 55 -9.54 28.63 22.14
CA ILE A 55 -10.92 28.68 21.68
C ILE A 55 -10.95 28.02 20.30
N VAL A 56 -11.96 27.20 20.07
CA VAL A 56 -12.24 26.50 18.82
C VAL A 56 -13.69 26.76 18.44
N ASP A 57 -13.91 27.17 17.20
CA ASP A 57 -15.23 27.29 16.57
C ASP A 57 -15.52 25.99 15.80
N LEU A 58 -16.49 25.22 16.31
CA LEU A 58 -16.89 23.91 15.79
C LEU A 58 -17.76 24.01 14.53
N SER A 59 -18.24 25.20 14.16
CA SER A 59 -19.05 25.42 12.93
C SER A 59 -18.21 25.43 11.64
N GLY A 60 -16.91 25.62 11.76
CA GLY A 60 -15.94 25.60 10.66
C GLY A 60 -14.57 25.84 11.25
N PRO A 61 -13.72 24.79 11.44
CA PRO A 61 -12.61 24.78 12.39
C PRO A 61 -11.76 26.07 12.36
N ALA A 62 -12.08 26.99 13.27
CA ALA A 62 -11.31 28.21 13.47
C ALA A 62 -10.73 28.20 14.87
N PHE A 63 -9.45 28.55 14.98
CA PHE A 63 -8.69 28.39 16.21
C PHE A 63 -8.15 29.74 16.67
N ARG A 64 -8.35 30.05 17.95
CA ARG A 64 -7.62 31.12 18.64
C ARG A 64 -6.93 30.55 19.85
N CYS A 65 -5.63 30.75 19.93
CA CYS A 65 -4.86 30.44 21.13
C CYS A 65 -3.96 31.62 21.47
N SER A 66 -3.85 32.00 22.74
CA SER A 66 -2.95 33.08 23.18
C SER A 66 -1.46 32.66 23.27
N CYS A 67 -1.09 31.48 22.75
CA CYS A 67 0.28 31.01 22.74
C CYS A 67 1.10 31.63 21.58
N PRO A 68 2.45 31.76 21.71
CA PRO A 68 3.31 32.38 20.70
C PRO A 68 3.60 31.49 19.48
N SER A 69 2.88 30.39 19.29
CA SER A 69 3.13 29.46 18.18
C SER A 69 2.70 30.07 16.84
N ARG A 70 3.52 29.86 15.80
CA ARG A 70 3.19 30.22 14.41
C ARG A 70 2.50 29.09 13.63
N LYS A 71 2.28 27.92 14.26
CA LYS A 71 1.59 26.77 13.65
C LYS A 71 0.11 26.81 14.04
N PHE A 72 -0.79 26.67 13.06
CA PHE A 72 -2.24 26.76 13.24
C PHE A 72 -2.94 25.59 12.53
N PRO A 73 -3.77 24.78 13.23
CA PRO A 73 -3.99 24.79 14.67
C PRO A 73 -2.71 24.48 15.47
N CYS A 74 -2.52 25.19 16.59
CA CYS A 74 -1.37 24.96 17.45
C CYS A 74 -1.58 23.70 18.31
N LYS A 75 -0.51 23.19 18.93
CA LYS A 75 -0.60 22.03 19.84
C LYS A 75 -1.64 22.17 20.96
N HIS A 76 -1.96 23.40 21.40
CA HIS A 76 -3.00 23.63 22.41
C HIS A 76 -4.40 23.47 21.80
N ALA A 77 -4.65 24.00 20.62
CA ALA A 77 -5.93 23.81 19.93
C ALA A 77 -6.19 22.33 19.62
N LEU A 78 -5.16 21.63 19.12
CA LEU A 78 -5.22 20.18 18.90
C LEU A 78 -5.45 19.40 20.20
N SER A 79 -4.74 19.74 21.27
CA SER A 79 -4.92 19.05 22.56
C SER A 79 -6.30 19.26 23.16
N LEU A 80 -6.91 20.44 22.98
CA LEU A 80 -8.27 20.73 23.45
C LEU A 80 -9.30 19.93 22.65
N LEU A 81 -9.13 19.84 21.33
CA LEU A 81 -9.96 19.01 20.46
C LEU A 81 -9.85 17.52 20.78
N LEU A 82 -8.64 17.02 21.05
CA LEU A 82 -8.44 15.64 21.48
C LEU A 82 -9.18 15.35 22.79
N LEU A 83 -9.11 16.26 23.77
CA LEU A 83 -9.86 16.11 25.02
C LEU A 83 -11.38 16.16 24.84
N TRP A 84 -11.86 16.97 23.90
CA TRP A 84 -13.28 17.02 23.57
C TRP A 84 -13.73 15.75 22.83
N SER A 85 -12.89 15.20 21.94
CA SER A 85 -13.16 13.96 21.22
C SER A 85 -13.27 12.73 22.12
N THR A 86 -12.60 12.75 23.28
CA THR A 86 -12.69 11.68 24.29
C THR A 86 -13.83 11.89 25.29
N GLY A 87 -14.72 12.87 25.05
CA GLY A 87 -15.82 13.20 25.96
C GLY A 87 -15.39 13.83 27.29
N THR A 88 -14.13 14.23 27.43
CA THR A 88 -13.57 14.74 28.69
C THR A 88 -13.93 16.20 28.94
N VAL A 89 -14.29 16.95 27.89
CA VAL A 89 -14.78 18.32 28.00
C VAL A 89 -16.31 18.31 28.05
N GLY A 90 -16.88 18.64 29.20
CA GLY A 90 -18.33 18.68 29.41
C GLY A 90 -19.01 19.84 28.70
N GLU A 91 -20.28 19.63 28.34
CA GLU A 91 -21.17 20.68 27.83
C GLU A 91 -21.56 21.63 28.98
N THR A 92 -21.60 22.94 28.71
CA THR A 92 -22.00 23.96 29.68
C THR A 92 -23.17 24.78 29.15
N SER A 93 -23.99 25.32 30.05
CA SER A 93 -25.15 26.16 29.69
C SER A 93 -24.74 27.56 29.22
N GLU A 94 -23.54 28.01 29.58
CA GLU A 94 -23.01 29.33 29.24
C GLU A 94 -21.59 29.22 28.67
N THR A 95 -21.27 30.08 27.70
CA THR A 95 -19.95 30.21 27.09
C THR A 95 -19.08 31.13 27.93
N ALA A 96 -17.83 30.73 28.22
CA ALA A 96 -16.91 31.58 28.98
C ALA A 96 -16.66 32.94 28.29
N ASP A 97 -16.55 34.03 29.07
CA ASP A 97 -16.47 35.42 28.57
C ASP A 97 -15.47 35.62 27.42
N PHE A 98 -14.26 35.06 27.52
CA PHE A 98 -13.21 35.19 26.51
C PHE A 98 -13.52 34.42 25.20
N ALA A 99 -14.27 33.32 25.31
CA ALA A 99 -14.75 32.54 24.18
C ALA A 99 -15.98 33.22 23.56
N ALA A 100 -16.90 33.71 24.38
CA ALA A 100 -18.09 34.46 23.95
C ALA A 100 -17.71 35.75 23.21
N GLU A 101 -16.71 36.49 23.70
CA GLU A 101 -16.22 37.70 23.02
C GLU A 101 -15.63 37.38 21.64
N TRP A 102 -14.85 36.30 21.52
CA TRP A 102 -14.21 35.95 20.25
C TRP A 102 -15.18 35.34 19.24
N ILE A 103 -16.02 34.41 19.68
CA ILE A 103 -17.08 33.82 18.86
C ILE A 103 -18.09 34.91 18.48
N GLY A 104 -18.46 35.79 19.40
CA GLY A 104 -19.31 36.95 19.13
C GLY A 104 -18.72 37.89 18.07
N ARG A 105 -17.41 38.16 18.11
CA ARG A 105 -16.71 38.91 17.04
C ARG A 105 -16.72 38.17 15.70
N ARG A 106 -16.56 36.83 15.69
CA ARG A 106 -16.63 36.02 14.46
C ARG A 106 -18.04 35.96 13.89
N VAL A 107 -19.04 35.72 14.73
CA VAL A 107 -20.45 35.74 14.36
C VAL A 107 -20.81 37.14 13.87
N ALA A 108 -20.41 38.21 14.55
CA ALA A 108 -20.61 39.58 14.08
C ALA A 108 -19.88 39.84 12.75
N ALA A 109 -18.67 39.31 12.51
CA ALA A 109 -17.98 39.43 11.22
C ALA A 109 -18.64 38.59 10.11
N ALA A 110 -19.32 37.49 10.45
CA ALA A 110 -20.06 36.63 9.54
C ALA A 110 -21.49 37.14 9.26
N THR A 111 -22.13 37.79 10.24
CA THR A 111 -23.49 38.37 10.16
C THR A 111 -23.48 39.84 9.79
N THR A 112 -22.33 40.53 9.84
CA THR A 112 -22.17 41.78 9.11
C THR A 112 -22.36 41.40 7.65
N PRO A 113 -23.42 41.89 6.95
CA PRO A 113 -23.48 41.74 5.52
C PRO A 113 -22.16 42.29 5.02
N LYS A 114 -21.33 41.49 4.33
CA LYS A 114 -20.25 42.08 3.53
C LYS A 114 -20.95 43.15 2.74
N LYS A 115 -20.70 44.44 3.06
CA LYS A 115 -21.31 45.54 2.33
C LYS A 115 -20.99 45.21 0.89
N ASN A 116 -22.02 44.83 0.12
CA ASN A 116 -21.89 44.67 -1.31
C ASN A 116 -21.44 46.04 -1.78
N ARG A 117 -20.14 46.18 -1.98
CA ARG A 117 -19.58 47.31 -2.70
C ARG A 117 -20.18 47.10 -4.08
N VAL A 118 -21.26 47.84 -4.34
CA VAL A 118 -21.73 48.10 -5.69
C VAL A 118 -20.46 48.32 -6.52
N PRO A 119 -20.20 47.50 -7.55
CA PRO A 119 -18.98 47.62 -8.33
C PRO A 119 -18.86 49.07 -8.76
N ASN A 120 -17.86 49.79 -8.25
CA ASN A 120 -17.63 51.15 -8.69
C ASN A 120 -17.32 51.04 -10.18
N ALA A 121 -18.19 51.58 -11.04
CA ALA A 121 -18.05 51.49 -12.48
C ALA A 121 -16.69 52.02 -12.96
N ALA A 122 -16.09 52.98 -12.24
CA ALA A 122 -14.74 53.47 -12.51
C ALA A 122 -13.66 52.42 -12.22
N VAL A 123 -13.81 51.63 -11.14
CA VAL A 123 -12.88 50.54 -10.80
C VAL A 123 -13.01 49.38 -11.79
N ALA A 124 -14.23 49.07 -12.25
CA ALA A 124 -14.45 48.07 -13.29
C ALA A 124 -13.82 48.49 -14.63
N ARG A 125 -14.00 49.75 -15.05
CA ARG A 125 -13.35 50.30 -16.25
C ARG A 125 -11.83 50.31 -16.16
N GLN A 126 -11.28 50.77 -15.04
CA GLN A 126 -9.82 50.77 -14.83
C GLN A 126 -9.25 49.35 -14.88
N ARG A 127 -9.99 48.36 -14.40
CA ARG A 127 -9.63 46.94 -14.56
C ARG A 127 -9.67 46.51 -16.01
N ASP A 128 -10.74 46.81 -16.74
CA ASP A 128 -10.85 46.46 -18.16
C ASP A 128 -9.69 47.06 -18.98
N GLU A 129 -9.29 48.30 -18.69
CA GLU A 129 -8.12 48.96 -19.29
C GLU A 129 -6.80 48.25 -18.97
N ARG A 130 -6.56 47.86 -17.71
CA ARG A 130 -5.36 47.11 -17.30
C ARG A 130 -5.28 45.74 -17.95
N VAL A 131 -6.42 45.04 -18.01
CA VAL A 131 -6.52 43.74 -18.69
C VAL A 131 -6.21 43.93 -20.17
N ALA A 132 -6.86 44.87 -20.85
CA ALA A 132 -6.63 45.13 -22.27
C ALA A 132 -5.16 45.46 -22.59
N ALA A 133 -4.52 46.31 -21.78
CA ALA A 133 -3.10 46.65 -21.93
C ALA A 133 -2.20 45.41 -21.76
N GLY A 134 -2.40 44.63 -20.70
CA GLY A 134 -1.63 43.40 -20.48
C GLY A 134 -1.81 42.36 -21.57
N LEU A 135 -3.03 42.19 -22.09
CA LEU A 135 -3.31 41.25 -23.18
C LEU A 135 -2.65 41.70 -24.51
N ALA A 136 -2.53 43.02 -24.76
CA ALA A 136 -1.81 43.54 -25.92
C ALA A 136 -0.29 43.32 -25.84
N GLU A 137 0.30 43.46 -24.64
CA GLU A 137 1.70 43.10 -24.39
C GLU A 137 1.91 41.59 -24.58
N LEU A 138 0.99 40.77 -24.09
CA LEU A 138 1.04 39.31 -24.29
C LEU A 138 0.93 38.94 -25.77
N GLU A 139 0.06 39.60 -26.55
CA GLU A 139 -0.04 39.37 -28.00
C GLU A 139 1.30 39.61 -28.69
N THR A 140 1.98 40.71 -28.33
CA THR A 140 3.29 41.06 -28.88
C THR A 140 4.31 39.99 -28.52
N TRP A 141 4.36 39.60 -27.25
CA TRP A 141 5.26 38.54 -26.79
C TRP A 141 5.02 37.20 -27.49
N LEU A 142 3.77 36.74 -27.59
CA LEU A 142 3.41 35.50 -28.29
C LEU A 142 3.84 35.53 -29.76
N THR A 143 3.56 36.65 -30.44
CA THR A 143 3.90 36.83 -31.85
C THR A 143 5.41 36.84 -32.06
N ASP A 144 6.17 37.47 -31.16
CA ASP A 144 7.63 37.52 -31.20
C ASP A 144 8.27 36.14 -30.98
N GLN A 145 7.70 35.30 -30.10
CA GLN A 145 8.14 33.91 -29.92
C GLN A 145 7.96 33.10 -31.22
N ILE A 146 6.82 33.24 -31.90
CA ILE A 146 6.54 32.54 -33.16
C ILE A 146 7.35 33.10 -34.33
N ARG A 147 7.64 34.41 -34.33
CA ARG A 147 8.47 35.06 -35.35
C ARG A 147 9.93 34.60 -35.26
N THR A 148 10.46 34.57 -34.04
CA THR A 148 11.85 34.19 -33.76
C THR A 148 12.07 32.67 -33.86
N GLY A 149 11.05 31.90 -33.48
CA GLY A 149 11.03 30.44 -33.50
C GLY A 149 11.13 29.84 -32.10
N LEU A 150 10.27 28.85 -31.82
CA LEU A 150 10.17 28.20 -30.50
C LEU A 150 11.46 27.47 -30.11
N ALA A 151 12.35 27.15 -31.06
CA ALA A 151 13.66 26.57 -30.76
C ALA A 151 14.54 27.50 -29.92
N GLN A 152 14.32 28.82 -30.02
CA GLN A 152 15.06 29.85 -29.30
C GLN A 152 14.31 30.37 -28.06
N THR A 153 13.09 29.90 -27.83
CA THR A 153 12.29 30.31 -26.66
C THR A 153 12.88 29.71 -25.39
N ASP A 154 13.08 30.54 -24.37
CA ASP A 154 13.38 30.06 -23.02
C ASP A 154 12.14 29.39 -22.44
N ARG A 155 12.24 28.08 -22.21
CA ARG A 155 11.15 27.23 -21.70
C ARG A 155 11.26 26.97 -20.19
N SER A 156 12.15 27.68 -19.50
CA SER A 156 12.32 27.52 -18.06
C SER A 156 11.06 27.96 -17.30
N PRO A 157 10.80 27.36 -16.12
CA PRO A 157 9.72 27.82 -15.24
C PRO A 157 9.82 29.33 -14.92
N ALA A 158 11.04 29.84 -14.75
CA ALA A 158 11.28 31.25 -14.47
C ALA A 158 10.86 32.18 -15.63
N ALA A 159 11.11 31.79 -16.88
CA ALA A 159 10.73 32.58 -18.05
C ALA A 159 9.21 32.71 -18.18
N PHE A 160 8.48 31.60 -18.02
CA PHE A 160 7.01 31.62 -18.05
C PHE A 160 6.43 32.34 -16.83
N GLU A 161 7.01 32.18 -15.64
CA GLU A 161 6.56 32.89 -14.44
C GLU A 161 6.71 34.41 -14.59
N ALA A 162 7.79 34.89 -15.23
CA ALA A 162 7.97 36.32 -15.47
C ALA A 162 6.84 36.92 -16.34
N VAL A 163 6.31 36.15 -17.31
CA VAL A 163 5.15 36.57 -18.11
C VAL A 163 3.86 36.44 -17.31
N ALA A 164 3.69 35.35 -16.57
CA ALA A 164 2.50 35.09 -15.75
C ALA A 164 2.31 36.15 -14.65
N ALA A 165 3.38 36.57 -13.99
CA ALA A 165 3.37 37.64 -12.99
C ALA A 165 2.83 38.95 -13.58
N ARG A 166 3.26 39.33 -14.79
CA ARG A 166 2.70 40.50 -15.50
C ARG A 166 1.21 40.36 -15.79
N MET A 167 0.72 39.14 -16.05
CA MET A 167 -0.72 38.89 -16.24
C MET A 167 -1.51 39.01 -14.94
N VAL A 168 -0.92 38.63 -13.79
CA VAL A 168 -1.51 38.91 -12.47
C VAL A 168 -1.60 40.40 -12.22
N ASP A 169 -0.54 41.17 -12.51
CA ASP A 169 -0.52 42.62 -12.38
C ASP A 169 -1.55 43.30 -13.32
N ALA A 170 -1.72 42.74 -14.52
CA ALA A 170 -2.74 43.15 -15.49
C ALA A 170 -4.17 42.71 -15.11
N GLN A 171 -4.36 41.99 -13.99
CA GLN A 171 -5.65 41.48 -13.51
C GLN A 171 -6.30 40.42 -14.41
N ALA A 172 -5.48 39.63 -15.11
CA ALA A 172 -5.85 38.48 -15.95
C ALA A 172 -5.33 37.14 -15.35
N PRO A 173 -5.80 36.74 -14.15
CA PRO A 173 -5.26 35.56 -13.45
C PRO A 173 -5.52 34.23 -14.17
N GLY A 174 -6.57 34.13 -15.00
CA GLY A 174 -6.83 32.92 -15.80
C GLY A 174 -5.74 32.69 -16.85
N VAL A 175 -5.28 33.78 -17.48
CA VAL A 175 -4.16 33.77 -18.43
C VAL A 175 -2.84 33.45 -17.73
N ALA A 176 -2.61 34.04 -16.54
CA ALA A 176 -1.44 33.71 -15.71
C ALA A 176 -1.38 32.22 -15.37
N ALA A 177 -2.50 31.64 -14.92
CA ALA A 177 -2.59 30.22 -14.62
C ALA A 177 -2.33 29.34 -15.85
N ALA A 178 -2.81 29.73 -17.02
CA ALA A 178 -2.55 29.00 -18.27
C ALA A 178 -1.05 28.98 -18.63
N LEU A 179 -0.33 30.09 -18.40
CA LEU A 179 1.13 30.18 -18.60
C LEU A 179 1.91 29.35 -17.58
N ARG A 180 1.51 29.36 -16.30
CA ARG A 180 2.17 28.59 -15.23
C ARG A 180 2.10 27.08 -15.41
N ARG A 181 1.09 26.57 -16.12
CA ARG A 181 0.98 25.14 -16.44
C ARG A 181 1.93 24.67 -17.55
N LEU A 182 2.46 25.57 -18.38
CA LEU A 182 3.29 25.21 -19.54
C LEU A 182 4.61 24.51 -19.20
N PRO A 183 5.42 24.99 -18.24
CA PRO A 183 6.70 24.36 -17.91
C PRO A 183 6.54 22.88 -17.59
N ALA A 184 5.60 22.53 -16.69
CA ALA A 184 5.33 21.15 -16.31
C ALA A 184 4.82 20.31 -17.50
N ALA A 185 3.94 20.88 -18.34
CA ALA A 185 3.33 20.18 -19.46
C ALA A 185 4.30 19.76 -20.58
N VAL A 186 5.52 20.32 -20.63
CA VAL A 186 6.53 20.05 -21.67
C VAL A 186 7.75 19.26 -21.17
N VAL A 187 7.91 19.09 -19.85
CA VAL A 187 9.04 18.34 -19.30
C VAL A 187 9.01 16.90 -19.82
N GLY A 188 10.15 16.43 -20.36
CA GLY A 188 10.31 15.04 -20.80
C GLY A 188 9.56 14.65 -22.08
N ARG A 189 8.89 15.58 -22.77
CA ARG A 189 8.11 15.28 -23.99
C ARG A 189 8.89 15.59 -25.26
N SER A 190 8.86 14.66 -26.21
CA SER A 190 9.38 14.87 -27.57
C SER A 190 8.52 15.85 -28.37
N ASN A 191 7.20 15.83 -28.17
CA ASN A 191 6.24 16.68 -28.89
C ASN A 191 5.97 18.03 -28.21
N TRP A 192 6.90 18.52 -27.39
CA TRP A 192 6.76 19.80 -26.70
C TRP A 192 6.43 21.02 -27.60
N PRO A 193 6.89 21.13 -28.87
CA PRO A 193 6.56 22.30 -29.69
C PRO A 193 5.06 22.39 -29.98
N GLU A 194 4.39 21.25 -30.18
CA GLU A 194 2.95 21.15 -30.41
C GLU A 194 2.16 21.67 -29.20
N VAL A 195 2.62 21.33 -27.99
CA VAL A 195 2.00 21.73 -26.71
C VAL A 195 2.11 23.24 -26.50
N ILE A 196 3.30 23.81 -26.71
CA ILE A 196 3.51 25.26 -26.56
C ILE A 196 2.72 26.03 -27.61
N LEU A 197 2.85 25.64 -28.89
CA LEU A 197 2.14 26.30 -29.98
C LEU A 197 0.63 26.22 -29.77
N GLY A 198 0.10 25.07 -29.38
CA GLY A 198 -1.33 24.92 -29.15
C GLY A 198 -1.85 25.77 -28.00
N ARG A 199 -1.08 25.92 -26.91
CA ARG A 199 -1.44 26.86 -25.84
C ARG A 199 -1.32 28.32 -26.28
N PHE A 200 -0.33 28.67 -27.09
CA PHE A 200 -0.19 30.02 -27.65
C PHE A 200 -1.35 30.36 -28.60
N ALA A 201 -1.78 29.41 -29.42
CA ALA A 201 -2.94 29.55 -30.29
C ALA A 201 -4.24 29.70 -29.48
N TRP A 202 -4.40 28.91 -28.40
CA TRP A 202 -5.52 29.05 -27.46
C TRP A 202 -5.56 30.44 -26.81
N LEU A 203 -4.41 30.94 -26.35
CA LEU A 203 -4.29 32.29 -25.80
C LEU A 203 -4.60 33.33 -26.87
N ARG A 204 -4.03 33.19 -28.07
CA ARG A 204 -4.29 34.08 -29.20
C ARG A 204 -5.79 34.19 -29.51
N LEU A 205 -6.51 33.07 -29.54
CA LEU A 205 -7.96 33.08 -29.73
C LEU A 205 -8.68 33.89 -28.64
N LEU A 206 -8.25 33.73 -27.37
CA LEU A 206 -8.82 34.46 -26.24
C LEU A 206 -8.59 35.98 -26.37
N LEU A 207 -7.40 36.37 -26.80
CA LEU A 207 -7.02 37.77 -27.05
C LEU A 207 -7.87 38.39 -28.18
N VAL A 208 -8.04 37.66 -29.29
CA VAL A 208 -8.88 38.12 -30.43
C VAL A 208 -10.34 38.26 -30.01
N ALA A 209 -10.85 37.34 -29.21
CA ALA A 209 -12.24 37.37 -28.73
C ALA A 209 -12.48 38.48 -27.71
N HIS A 210 -11.51 38.77 -26.82
CA HIS A 210 -11.58 39.87 -25.85
C HIS A 210 -11.67 41.23 -26.52
N ALA A 211 -10.97 41.42 -27.64
CA ALA A 211 -11.05 42.63 -28.45
C ALA A 211 -12.42 42.83 -29.13
N LYS A 212 -13.33 41.85 -29.06
CA LYS A 212 -14.68 41.87 -29.64
C LYS A 212 -15.74 41.68 -28.54
N PRO A 213 -16.08 42.74 -27.77
CA PRO A 213 -16.94 42.64 -26.60
C PRO A 213 -18.40 42.27 -26.94
N ASP A 214 -18.85 42.50 -28.18
CA ASP A 214 -20.24 42.23 -28.62
C ASP A 214 -20.44 40.81 -29.19
N THR A 215 -19.55 39.88 -28.86
CA THR A 215 -19.68 38.49 -29.30
C THR A 215 -20.57 37.68 -28.35
N PRO A 216 -21.29 36.65 -28.85
CA PRO A 216 -22.04 35.72 -27.99
C PRO A 216 -21.17 35.04 -26.91
N ALA A 217 -19.85 34.98 -27.12
CA ALA A 217 -18.89 34.37 -26.21
C ALA A 217 -18.34 35.35 -25.14
N ALA A 218 -18.80 36.60 -25.06
CA ALA A 218 -18.20 37.63 -24.19
C ALA A 218 -18.13 37.22 -22.71
N ALA A 219 -19.18 36.61 -22.15
CA ALA A 219 -19.20 36.12 -20.78
C ALA A 219 -18.19 34.98 -20.55
N THR A 220 -18.09 34.05 -21.52
CA THR A 220 -17.10 32.97 -21.54
C THR A 220 -15.67 33.50 -21.58
N VAL A 221 -15.39 34.46 -22.47
CA VAL A 221 -14.07 35.10 -22.60
C VAL A 221 -13.66 35.75 -21.29
N ARG A 222 -14.58 36.48 -20.64
CA ARG A 222 -14.32 37.11 -19.33
C ARG A 222 -14.03 36.05 -18.24
N THR A 223 -14.72 34.92 -18.28
CA THR A 223 -14.48 33.81 -17.35
C THR A 223 -13.08 33.22 -17.53
N HIS A 224 -12.65 32.93 -18.78
CA HIS A 224 -11.32 32.38 -19.07
C HIS A 224 -10.18 33.36 -18.78
N ILE A 225 -10.41 34.67 -18.91
CA ILE A 225 -9.43 35.71 -18.49
C ILE A 225 -9.32 35.78 -16.95
N GLY A 226 -10.38 35.42 -16.23
CA GLY A 226 -10.42 35.44 -14.76
C GLY A 226 -10.99 36.74 -14.19
N TYR A 227 -11.97 37.35 -14.87
CA TYR A 227 -12.78 38.40 -14.26
C TYR A 227 -13.61 37.81 -13.10
N PRO A 228 -13.60 38.43 -11.90
CA PRO A 228 -14.34 37.94 -10.77
C PRO A 228 -15.82 38.18 -10.99
N MET A 229 -16.60 37.20 -10.56
CA MET A 229 -18.05 37.32 -10.44
C MET A 229 -18.41 37.03 -8.99
N ALA A 230 -19.15 37.96 -8.38
CA ALA A 230 -19.60 37.81 -7.00
C ALA A 230 -20.59 36.65 -6.90
N ALA A 231 -20.51 35.85 -5.83
CA ALA A 231 -21.42 34.74 -5.60
C ALA A 231 -22.89 35.20 -5.63
N ASP A 232 -23.20 36.35 -5.00
CA ASP A 232 -24.54 36.95 -5.01
C ASP A 232 -25.07 37.25 -6.42
N ALA A 233 -24.20 37.63 -7.36
CA ALA A 233 -24.60 37.88 -8.75
C ALA A 233 -24.95 36.57 -9.46
N VAL A 234 -24.24 35.48 -9.17
CA VAL A 234 -24.56 34.14 -9.69
C VAL A 234 -25.84 33.62 -9.06
N LEU A 235 -26.01 33.78 -7.74
CA LEU A 235 -27.23 33.38 -7.02
C LEU A 235 -28.48 34.17 -7.45
N ALA A 236 -28.30 35.33 -8.10
CA ALA A 236 -29.39 36.08 -8.72
C ALA A 236 -29.83 35.52 -10.09
N GLU A 237 -29.01 34.69 -10.74
CA GLU A 237 -29.39 33.99 -11.97
C GLU A 237 -30.49 32.95 -11.67
N PRO A 238 -31.35 32.61 -12.64
CA PRO A 238 -32.39 31.60 -12.43
C PRO A 238 -31.82 30.23 -12.01
N ALA A 239 -32.33 29.68 -10.91
CA ALA A 239 -31.95 28.36 -10.41
C ALA A 239 -32.51 27.23 -11.28
N VAL A 240 -31.67 26.25 -11.60
CA VAL A 240 -32.08 24.98 -12.21
C VAL A 240 -32.34 23.98 -11.10
N HIS A 241 -33.62 23.67 -10.89
CA HIS A 241 -34.04 22.70 -9.89
C HIS A 241 -34.01 21.29 -10.48
N ASP A 242 -33.25 20.40 -9.85
CA ASP A 242 -33.11 19.02 -10.29
C ASP A 242 -32.78 18.07 -9.12
N ARG A 243 -32.81 16.78 -9.41
CA ARG A 243 -32.19 15.70 -8.64
C ARG A 243 -30.78 15.49 -9.18
N TRP A 244 -29.80 15.99 -8.44
CA TRP A 244 -28.39 15.98 -8.83
C TRP A 244 -27.70 14.75 -8.29
N VAL A 245 -27.17 13.92 -9.18
CA VAL A 245 -26.34 12.76 -8.83
C VAL A 245 -24.88 13.21 -8.79
N THR A 246 -24.17 12.97 -7.69
CA THR A 246 -22.71 13.13 -7.67
C THR A 246 -22.05 11.98 -8.43
N LEU A 247 -21.42 12.27 -9.57
CA LEU A 247 -20.74 11.24 -10.37
C LEU A 247 -19.24 11.17 -10.10
N GLY A 248 -18.61 12.24 -9.64
CA GLY A 248 -17.18 12.25 -9.40
C GLY A 248 -16.73 13.39 -8.51
N ILE A 249 -15.65 13.15 -7.77
CA ILE A 249 -14.99 14.16 -6.94
C ILE A 249 -13.48 14.06 -7.19
N ARG A 250 -12.82 15.20 -7.41
CA ARG A 250 -11.37 15.30 -7.51
C ARG A 250 -10.87 16.44 -6.64
N THR A 251 -9.86 16.16 -5.85
CA THR A 251 -9.16 17.17 -5.04
C THR A 251 -7.73 17.32 -5.56
N GLY A 252 -7.38 18.53 -5.99
CA GLY A 252 -6.02 18.92 -6.33
C GLY A 252 -5.44 19.89 -5.30
N GLU A 253 -4.11 20.02 -5.30
CA GLU A 253 -3.36 20.96 -4.46
C GLU A 253 -2.44 21.80 -5.34
N GLU A 254 -2.43 23.11 -5.13
CA GLU A 254 -1.48 24.04 -5.78
C GLU A 254 -1.03 25.08 -4.75
N GLU A 255 0.26 25.12 -4.42
CA GLU A 255 0.86 26.08 -3.47
C GLU A 255 0.13 26.21 -2.12
N GLY A 256 -0.37 25.09 -1.57
CA GLY A 256 -1.13 25.05 -0.31
C GLY A 256 -2.60 25.45 -0.43
N LEU A 257 -3.09 25.71 -1.65
CA LEU A 257 -4.51 25.83 -1.98
C LEU A 257 -5.05 24.48 -2.49
N TYR A 258 -5.93 23.86 -1.71
CA TYR A 258 -6.67 22.68 -2.11
C TYR A 258 -7.93 23.08 -2.85
N THR A 259 -8.16 22.48 -4.02
CA THR A 259 -9.36 22.71 -4.83
C THR A 259 -10.09 21.39 -5.04
N ARG A 260 -11.32 21.29 -4.56
CA ARG A 260 -12.22 20.15 -4.81
C ARG A 260 -13.17 20.51 -5.96
N ARG A 261 -13.24 19.63 -6.95
CA ARG A 261 -14.22 19.68 -8.03
C ARG A 261 -15.17 18.51 -7.88
N SER A 262 -16.47 18.80 -7.92
CA SER A 262 -17.53 17.82 -7.76
C SER A 262 -18.45 17.89 -8.97
N TRP A 263 -18.50 16.82 -9.75
CA TRP A 263 -19.32 16.74 -10.96
C TRP A 263 -20.66 16.14 -10.65
N LEU A 264 -21.70 16.84 -11.08
CA LEU A 264 -23.08 16.49 -10.87
C LEU A 264 -23.80 16.32 -12.21
N TYR A 265 -24.78 15.41 -12.23
CA TYR A 265 -25.71 15.25 -13.34
C TYR A 265 -27.16 15.38 -12.87
N GLY A 266 -27.91 16.28 -13.49
CA GLY A 266 -29.32 16.48 -13.22
C GLY A 266 -30.16 15.47 -14.00
N VAL A 267 -30.80 14.52 -13.31
CA VAL A 267 -31.52 13.40 -13.96
C VAL A 267 -32.82 13.82 -14.64
N ARG A 268 -33.44 14.95 -14.24
CA ARG A 268 -34.68 15.45 -14.87
C ARG A 268 -34.37 16.38 -16.05
N THR A 269 -33.34 17.21 -15.92
CA THR A 269 -32.99 18.23 -16.93
C THR A 269 -31.95 17.77 -17.94
N GLY A 270 -31.25 16.67 -17.65
CA GLY A 270 -30.13 16.18 -18.47
C GLY A 270 -28.90 17.10 -18.44
N ARG A 271 -28.79 17.95 -17.42
CA ARG A 271 -27.79 19.02 -17.36
C ARG A 271 -26.57 18.62 -16.54
N TRP A 272 -25.40 18.99 -17.03
CA TRP A 272 -24.13 18.89 -16.31
C TRP A 272 -23.91 20.08 -15.36
N ALA A 273 -23.34 19.82 -14.18
CA ALA A 273 -22.88 20.87 -13.27
C ALA A 273 -21.55 20.51 -12.60
N VAL A 274 -20.76 21.53 -12.26
CA VAL A 274 -19.54 21.39 -11.46
C VAL A 274 -19.55 22.40 -10.32
N LEU A 275 -19.42 21.88 -9.10
CA LEU A 275 -19.14 22.67 -7.91
C LEU A 275 -17.62 22.72 -7.69
N ILE A 276 -17.11 23.90 -7.32
CA ILE A 276 -15.68 24.14 -7.08
C ILE A 276 -15.51 24.76 -5.70
N ASP A 277 -14.88 24.02 -4.81
CA ASP A 277 -14.60 24.44 -3.44
C ASP A 277 -13.10 24.62 -3.24
N HIS A 278 -12.74 25.58 -2.40
CA HIS A 278 -11.35 25.90 -2.11
C HIS A 278 -11.09 25.85 -0.61
N SER A 279 -9.94 25.30 -0.22
CA SER A 279 -9.46 25.30 1.17
C SER A 279 -7.96 25.57 1.23
N HIS A 280 -7.51 26.33 2.22
CA HIS A 280 -6.09 26.66 2.39
C HIS A 280 -5.45 25.82 3.49
N GLY A 281 -4.25 25.30 3.23
CA GLY A 281 -3.42 24.56 4.18
C GLY A 281 -3.81 23.11 4.42
N SER A 282 -5.06 22.71 4.17
CA SER A 282 -5.52 21.32 4.26
C SER A 282 -6.71 21.05 3.32
N PRO A 283 -6.99 19.79 2.95
CA PRO A 283 -8.16 19.42 2.14
C PRO A 283 -9.47 19.36 2.97
N ALA A 284 -9.63 20.23 3.96
CA ALA A 284 -10.85 20.34 4.75
C ALA A 284 -11.77 21.41 4.13
N PHE A 285 -12.83 20.97 3.47
CA PHE A 285 -13.81 21.84 2.80
C PHE A 285 -15.01 22.10 3.72
N THR A 286 -15.50 23.33 3.76
CA THR A 286 -16.65 23.74 4.60
C THR A 286 -18.00 23.31 4.03
N ASP A 287 -18.12 23.24 2.71
CA ASP A 287 -19.37 22.84 2.07
C ASP A 287 -19.49 21.32 2.03
N GLU A 288 -20.65 20.79 2.42
CA GLU A 288 -20.92 19.36 2.29
C GLU A 288 -21.30 19.04 0.84
N VAL A 289 -20.52 18.17 0.20
CA VAL A 289 -20.85 17.60 -1.11
C VAL A 289 -21.22 16.14 -0.88
N PRO A 290 -22.37 15.69 -1.40
CA PRO A 290 -22.76 14.28 -1.32
C PRO A 290 -21.69 13.37 -1.91
N PRO A 291 -21.35 12.25 -1.23
CA PRO A 291 -20.51 11.20 -1.81
C PRO A 291 -20.96 10.76 -3.20
N ILE A 292 -20.02 10.20 -3.97
CA ILE A 292 -20.29 9.67 -5.31
C ILE A 292 -21.41 8.62 -5.23
N GLY A 293 -22.36 8.68 -6.17
CA GLY A 293 -23.50 7.78 -6.26
C GLY A 293 -24.72 8.21 -5.45
N LEU A 294 -24.62 9.26 -4.62
CA LEU A 294 -25.77 9.81 -3.91
C LEU A 294 -26.47 10.90 -4.72
N ILE A 295 -27.77 11.06 -4.44
CA ILE A 295 -28.63 12.04 -5.09
C ILE A 295 -29.05 13.10 -4.08
N THR A 296 -28.97 14.36 -4.49
CA THR A 296 -29.48 15.51 -3.73
C THR A 296 -30.45 16.33 -4.57
N GLU A 297 -31.61 16.66 -4.00
CA GLU A 297 -32.56 17.59 -4.61
C GLU A 297 -32.17 19.02 -4.23
N SER A 298 -31.85 19.84 -5.24
CA SER A 298 -31.36 21.21 -5.02
C SER A 298 -31.54 22.08 -6.28
N GLY A 299 -31.64 23.38 -6.07
CA GLY A 299 -31.63 24.40 -7.12
C GLY A 299 -30.21 24.93 -7.33
N LEU A 300 -29.60 24.66 -8.49
CA LEU A 300 -28.25 25.15 -8.81
C LEU A 300 -28.28 26.41 -9.67
N HIS A 301 -27.43 27.38 -9.33
CA HIS A 301 -27.27 28.62 -10.08
C HIS A 301 -25.98 28.59 -10.90
N PHE A 302 -26.06 28.80 -12.21
CA PHE A 302 -24.92 28.64 -13.11
C PHE A 302 -24.20 29.96 -13.37
N TYR A 303 -22.87 29.92 -13.43
CA TYR A 303 -22.10 31.05 -13.91
C TYR A 303 -22.44 31.32 -15.39
N PRO A 304 -22.70 32.57 -15.80
CA PRO A 304 -22.90 32.95 -17.20
C PRO A 304 -21.72 32.54 -18.08
N ALA A 305 -22.00 31.67 -19.04
CA ALA A 305 -21.07 31.21 -20.08
C ALA A 305 -21.88 30.65 -21.26
N ALA A 306 -21.25 30.56 -22.43
CA ALA A 306 -21.85 29.97 -23.63
C ALA A 306 -22.13 28.45 -23.47
N ALA A 307 -21.29 27.76 -22.70
CA ALA A 307 -21.48 26.37 -22.26
C ALA A 307 -21.41 26.30 -20.72
N PRO A 308 -22.49 26.69 -20.00
CA PRO A 308 -22.44 26.88 -18.55
C PRO A 308 -22.37 25.55 -17.80
N LEU A 309 -21.20 25.29 -17.21
CA LEU A 309 -20.91 24.08 -16.41
C LEU A 309 -20.71 24.39 -14.92
N ARG A 310 -20.00 25.47 -14.59
CA ARG A 310 -19.74 25.85 -13.19
C ARG A 310 -21.03 26.36 -12.55
N ALA A 311 -21.35 25.86 -11.37
CA ALA A 311 -22.54 26.27 -10.61
C ALA A 311 -22.21 26.56 -9.14
N LEU A 312 -23.15 27.22 -8.48
CA LEU A 312 -23.23 27.37 -7.03
C LEU A 312 -24.47 26.66 -6.51
N ALA A 313 -24.30 25.93 -5.41
CA ALA A 313 -25.40 25.40 -4.62
C ALA A 313 -25.72 26.40 -3.49
N PRO A 314 -27.00 26.71 -3.23
CA PRO A 314 -27.41 27.42 -2.03
C PRO A 314 -27.15 26.55 -0.78
N SER A 315 -26.95 27.20 0.37
CA SER A 315 -26.60 26.53 1.63
C SER A 315 -27.67 25.56 2.16
N ASP A 316 -28.89 25.62 1.63
CA ASP A 316 -30.06 24.84 2.08
C ASP A 316 -30.38 23.67 1.13
N SER A 317 -29.42 22.78 0.89
CA SER A 317 -29.67 21.57 0.08
C SER A 317 -30.28 20.44 0.90
N ALA A 318 -31.15 19.63 0.29
CA ALA A 318 -31.76 18.49 0.96
C ALA A 318 -30.73 17.41 1.34
N ALA A 319 -31.04 16.59 2.35
CA ALA A 319 -30.19 15.47 2.74
C ALA A 319 -30.00 14.48 1.57
N PRO A 320 -28.77 14.01 1.30
CA PRO A 320 -28.51 13.10 0.20
C PRO A 320 -29.15 11.73 0.45
N THR A 321 -29.69 11.12 -0.61
CA THR A 321 -30.31 9.78 -0.56
C THR A 321 -29.65 8.84 -1.58
N PRO A 322 -29.52 7.54 -1.26
CA PRO A 322 -29.06 6.55 -2.23
C PRO A 322 -30.20 6.19 -3.20
N ASP A 323 -29.95 6.25 -4.50
CA ASP A 323 -30.87 5.76 -5.54
C ASP A 323 -30.06 5.35 -6.78
N THR A 324 -29.57 4.11 -6.78
CA THR A 324 -28.76 3.55 -7.86
C THR A 324 -29.57 3.23 -9.12
N GLY A 325 -30.90 3.08 -9.00
CA GLY A 325 -31.80 2.75 -10.12
C GLY A 325 -31.97 3.89 -11.12
N ALA A 326 -32.04 5.14 -10.65
CA ALA A 326 -32.15 6.33 -11.50
C ALA A 326 -30.87 6.61 -12.34
N ILE A 327 -29.72 6.16 -11.86
CA ILE A 327 -28.41 6.44 -12.47
C ILE A 327 -28.16 5.55 -13.70
N ALA A 328 -28.55 4.27 -13.62
CA ALA A 328 -28.31 3.28 -14.67
C ALA A 328 -29.22 3.48 -15.91
N ALA A 329 -30.40 4.07 -15.75
CA ALA A 329 -31.42 4.12 -16.80
C ALA A 329 -31.51 5.47 -17.55
N THR A 330 -31.21 6.60 -16.89
CA THR A 330 -31.56 7.93 -17.43
C THR A 330 -30.42 8.96 -17.44
N ALA A 331 -29.24 8.65 -16.91
CA ALA A 331 -28.16 9.63 -16.79
C ALA A 331 -27.13 9.56 -17.94
N GLY A 332 -26.73 10.74 -18.44
CA GLY A 332 -25.51 10.96 -19.21
C GLY A 332 -25.63 10.94 -20.73
N SER A 333 -24.47 11.09 -21.39
CA SER A 333 -24.31 11.05 -22.84
C SER A 333 -24.70 9.68 -23.44
N GLY A 334 -24.53 8.60 -22.69
CA GLY A 334 -24.99 7.27 -23.06
C GLY A 334 -24.06 6.52 -23.97
N THR A 335 -23.91 6.99 -25.21
CA THR A 335 -22.98 6.41 -26.20
C THR A 335 -21.78 7.31 -26.42
N ILE A 336 -20.71 6.74 -26.98
CA ILE A 336 -19.53 7.47 -27.45
C ILE A 336 -19.94 8.52 -28.49
N ALA A 337 -20.80 8.16 -29.44
CA ALA A 337 -21.25 9.07 -30.48
C ALA A 337 -22.01 10.29 -29.91
N ASP A 338 -22.85 10.07 -28.91
CA ASP A 338 -23.59 11.14 -28.23
C ASP A 338 -22.65 12.02 -27.40
N ALA A 339 -21.70 11.42 -26.67
CA ALA A 339 -20.69 12.15 -25.91
C ALA A 339 -19.82 13.07 -26.80
N LEU A 340 -19.40 12.57 -27.96
CA LEU A 340 -18.64 13.37 -28.92
C LEU A 340 -19.47 14.50 -29.51
N ARG A 341 -20.78 14.29 -29.77
CA ARG A 341 -21.69 15.33 -30.26
C ARG A 341 -21.97 16.41 -29.21
N GLU A 342 -22.16 16.02 -27.96
CA GLU A 342 -22.28 16.93 -26.82
C GLU A 342 -21.03 17.80 -26.67
N PHE A 343 -19.85 17.17 -26.72
CA PHE A 343 -18.58 17.89 -26.68
C PHE A 343 -18.42 18.85 -27.87
N ALA A 344 -18.72 18.40 -29.10
CA ALA A 344 -18.63 19.24 -30.28
C ALA A 344 -19.52 20.49 -30.17
N THR A 345 -20.74 20.32 -29.64
CA THR A 345 -21.68 21.43 -29.40
C THR A 345 -21.13 22.39 -28.33
N ALA A 346 -20.62 21.86 -27.22
CA ALA A 346 -20.03 22.66 -26.15
C ALA A 346 -18.77 23.40 -26.61
N ALA A 347 -17.88 22.74 -27.35
CA ALA A 347 -16.65 23.30 -27.89
C ALA A 347 -16.89 24.34 -29.00
N ALA A 348 -17.97 24.21 -29.76
CA ALA A 348 -18.38 25.22 -30.73
C ALA A 348 -18.87 26.51 -30.03
N ALA A 349 -19.53 26.38 -28.88
CA ALA A 349 -19.97 27.52 -28.06
C ALA A 349 -18.82 28.15 -27.24
N ASP A 350 -17.94 27.31 -26.69
CA ASP A 350 -16.76 27.70 -25.91
C ASP A 350 -15.51 26.93 -26.41
N PRO A 351 -14.75 27.49 -27.38
CA PRO A 351 -13.58 26.82 -27.95
C PRO A 351 -12.41 26.69 -26.97
N TRP A 352 -12.50 27.34 -25.80
CA TRP A 352 -11.45 27.31 -24.78
C TRP A 352 -11.62 26.19 -23.76
N LEU A 353 -12.75 25.47 -23.78
CA LEU A 353 -12.95 24.28 -22.94
C LEU A 353 -11.76 23.34 -23.08
N GLU A 354 -11.14 22.94 -21.97
CA GLU A 354 -10.04 21.95 -21.97
C GLU A 354 -10.59 20.53 -21.86
N ALA A 355 -11.73 20.34 -21.16
CA ALA A 355 -12.41 19.05 -21.05
C ALA A 355 -13.93 19.22 -20.83
N TRP A 356 -14.68 18.16 -21.06
CA TRP A 356 -16.13 18.10 -20.89
C TRP A 356 -16.57 16.82 -20.19
N PRO A 357 -17.50 16.88 -19.22
CA PRO A 357 -17.99 15.68 -18.54
C PRO A 357 -18.75 14.78 -19.51
N VAL A 358 -18.46 13.48 -19.44
CA VAL A 358 -19.15 12.44 -20.19
C VAL A 358 -19.47 11.28 -19.27
N LEU A 359 -20.59 10.62 -19.55
CA LEU A 359 -21.00 9.39 -18.87
C LEU A 359 -21.37 8.37 -19.92
N LEU A 360 -20.48 7.41 -20.12
CA LEU A 360 -20.59 6.36 -21.13
C LEU A 360 -21.13 5.09 -20.48
N ARG A 361 -22.19 4.53 -21.05
CA ARG A 361 -22.85 3.34 -20.52
C ARG A 361 -22.44 2.13 -21.35
N THR A 362 -22.39 0.96 -20.69
CA THR A 362 -22.17 -0.32 -21.36
C THR A 362 -20.83 -0.37 -22.13
N VAL A 363 -19.78 0.20 -21.56
CA VAL A 363 -18.44 0.26 -22.18
C VAL A 363 -17.46 -0.69 -21.50
N VAL A 364 -16.53 -1.24 -22.26
CA VAL A 364 -15.49 -2.18 -21.81
C VAL A 364 -14.13 -1.47 -21.87
N PRO A 365 -13.44 -1.32 -20.74
CA PRO A 365 -12.07 -0.83 -20.72
C PRO A 365 -11.12 -1.85 -21.36
N ILE A 366 -10.27 -1.38 -22.26
CA ILE A 366 -9.26 -2.18 -22.94
C ILE A 366 -7.90 -1.56 -22.63
N GLY A 367 -6.99 -2.35 -22.04
CA GLY A 367 -5.63 -1.92 -21.77
C GLY A 367 -4.63 -2.88 -22.39
N ARG A 368 -3.82 -2.39 -23.34
CA ARG A 368 -2.58 -3.03 -23.81
C ARG A 368 -1.44 -2.02 -23.67
N ALA A 369 -0.19 -2.48 -23.61
CA ALA A 369 0.96 -1.61 -23.33
C ALA A 369 1.01 -0.38 -24.26
N GLY A 370 0.68 0.80 -23.73
CA GLY A 370 0.64 2.09 -24.45
C GLY A 370 -0.69 2.46 -25.11
N ASP A 371 -1.63 1.53 -25.25
CA ASP A 371 -2.91 1.72 -25.95
C ASP A 371 -4.08 1.43 -25.02
N TRP A 372 -4.58 2.48 -24.37
CA TRP A 372 -5.75 2.45 -23.51
C TRP A 372 -6.97 2.96 -24.26
N LEU A 373 -8.00 2.12 -24.34
CA LEU A 373 -9.24 2.43 -25.02
C LEU A 373 -10.43 2.13 -24.12
N LEU A 374 -11.54 2.79 -24.43
CA LEU A 374 -12.85 2.46 -23.89
C LEU A 374 -13.77 2.17 -25.06
N ALA A 375 -14.30 0.95 -25.12
CA ALA A 375 -15.02 0.44 -26.28
C ALA A 375 -16.47 0.08 -25.94
N GLU A 376 -17.39 0.36 -26.84
CA GLU A 376 -18.77 -0.12 -26.83
C GLU A 376 -18.83 -1.58 -27.29
N PRO A 377 -19.97 -2.28 -27.07
CA PRO A 377 -20.12 -3.69 -27.45
C PRO A 377 -20.01 -3.95 -28.97
N ASP A 378 -20.23 -2.92 -29.79
CA ASP A 378 -20.08 -2.97 -31.25
C ASP A 378 -18.65 -2.69 -31.73
N GLY A 379 -17.72 -2.47 -30.79
CA GLY A 379 -16.32 -2.15 -31.04
C GLY A 379 -16.01 -0.68 -31.28
N THR A 380 -17.01 0.22 -31.31
CA THR A 380 -16.78 1.68 -31.35
C THR A 380 -15.99 2.08 -30.10
N ALA A 381 -14.86 2.77 -30.27
CA ALA A 381 -13.94 3.03 -29.17
C ALA A 381 -13.33 4.44 -29.21
N ILE A 382 -12.99 4.95 -28.02
CA ILE A 382 -12.23 6.19 -27.83
C ILE A 382 -10.99 5.96 -26.97
N PRO A 383 -9.94 6.77 -27.15
CA PRO A 383 -8.77 6.75 -26.30
C PRO A 383 -9.12 7.08 -24.85
N LEU A 384 -8.56 6.30 -23.94
CA LEU A 384 -8.59 6.52 -22.51
C LEU A 384 -7.18 6.97 -22.09
N VAL A 385 -7.08 8.00 -21.25
CA VAL A 385 -5.78 8.39 -20.70
C VAL A 385 -5.32 7.28 -19.75
N GLU A 386 -4.06 6.87 -19.89
CA GLU A 386 -3.48 5.81 -19.07
C GLU A 386 -3.61 6.12 -17.56
N PRO A 387 -4.35 5.28 -16.79
CA PRO A 387 -4.45 5.46 -15.35
C PRO A 387 -3.11 5.24 -14.66
N THR A 388 -2.85 5.90 -13.51
CA THR A 388 -1.65 5.62 -12.71
C THR A 388 -1.63 4.18 -12.19
N GLU A 389 -2.82 3.65 -11.93
CA GLU A 389 -3.07 2.25 -11.58
C GLU A 389 -3.83 1.60 -12.74
N PRO A 390 -3.14 1.23 -13.83
CA PRO A 390 -3.76 0.75 -15.07
C PRO A 390 -4.72 -0.42 -14.83
N TRP A 391 -4.40 -1.26 -13.86
CA TRP A 391 -5.18 -2.43 -13.50
C TRP A 391 -6.52 -2.14 -12.81
N ARG A 392 -6.72 -0.97 -12.19
CA ARG A 392 -7.91 -0.74 -11.33
C ARG A 392 -9.20 -0.80 -12.14
N LEU A 393 -9.22 -0.12 -13.28
CA LEU A 393 -10.36 -0.11 -14.19
C LEU A 393 -10.62 -1.49 -14.83
N LEU A 394 -9.54 -2.22 -15.16
CA LEU A 394 -9.63 -3.60 -15.64
C LEU A 394 -10.11 -4.56 -14.56
N ALA A 395 -9.74 -4.37 -13.29
CA ALA A 395 -10.17 -5.20 -12.18
C ALA A 395 -11.67 -5.04 -11.89
N LEU A 396 -12.16 -3.80 -11.89
CA LEU A 396 -13.57 -3.48 -11.66
C LEU A 396 -14.49 -3.99 -12.78
N SER A 397 -14.06 -3.89 -14.04
CA SER A 397 -14.83 -4.41 -15.18
C SER A 397 -14.66 -5.93 -15.35
N GLY A 398 -13.45 -6.42 -15.13
CA GLY A 398 -12.90 -7.69 -15.61
C GLY A 398 -13.50 -8.19 -16.91
N GLY A 399 -13.41 -7.33 -17.92
CA GLY A 399 -13.83 -7.61 -19.30
C GLY A 399 -15.33 -7.48 -19.55
N ARG A 400 -16.13 -7.08 -18.56
CA ARG A 400 -17.58 -6.86 -18.72
C ARG A 400 -17.91 -5.38 -18.94
N PRO A 401 -19.03 -5.07 -19.62
CA PRO A 401 -19.49 -3.70 -19.76
C PRO A 401 -19.75 -3.05 -18.41
N VAL A 402 -19.27 -1.82 -18.23
CA VAL A 402 -19.45 -0.97 -17.06
C VAL A 402 -19.92 0.43 -17.50
N THR A 403 -20.32 1.26 -16.54
CA THR A 403 -20.61 2.67 -16.81
C THR A 403 -19.44 3.51 -16.28
N VAL A 404 -18.88 4.36 -17.14
CA VAL A 404 -17.70 5.18 -16.84
C VAL A 404 -18.08 6.65 -16.91
N PHE A 405 -17.85 7.36 -15.80
CA PHE A 405 -17.85 8.82 -15.77
C PHE A 405 -16.42 9.33 -15.97
N GLY A 406 -16.25 10.31 -16.84
CA GLY A 406 -14.94 10.90 -17.10
C GLY A 406 -15.00 12.26 -17.77
N LEU A 407 -13.83 12.80 -18.08
CA LEU A 407 -13.66 14.09 -18.76
C LEU A 407 -13.06 13.88 -20.13
N TRP A 408 -13.83 14.14 -21.18
CA TRP A 408 -13.36 14.09 -22.56
C TRP A 408 -12.63 15.37 -22.91
N THR A 409 -11.38 15.25 -23.35
CA THR A 409 -10.49 16.41 -23.61
C THR A 409 -10.50 16.87 -25.08
N GLY A 410 -11.23 16.17 -25.95
CA GLY A 410 -11.15 16.30 -27.40
C GLY A 410 -10.14 15.34 -28.03
N ARG A 411 -9.39 14.57 -27.23
CA ARG A 411 -8.40 13.59 -27.70
C ARG A 411 -8.43 12.27 -26.95
N ALA A 412 -8.60 12.33 -25.63
CA ALA A 412 -8.71 11.17 -24.77
C ALA A 412 -9.66 11.44 -23.61
N LEU A 413 -10.24 10.37 -23.06
CA LEU A 413 -11.09 10.38 -21.89
C LEU A 413 -10.24 10.20 -20.62
N GLU A 414 -10.38 11.11 -19.65
CA GLU A 414 -9.87 10.92 -18.30
C GLU A 414 -10.96 10.26 -17.44
N ALA A 415 -10.80 8.99 -17.05
CA ALA A 415 -11.76 8.34 -16.17
C ALA A 415 -11.72 8.92 -14.74
N VAL A 416 -12.89 9.23 -14.20
CA VAL A 416 -13.05 9.77 -12.84
C VAL A 416 -13.69 8.75 -11.91
N SER A 417 -14.77 8.11 -12.33
CA SER A 417 -15.43 7.05 -11.56
C SER A 417 -16.03 5.98 -12.45
N VAL A 418 -16.30 4.83 -11.85
CA VAL A 418 -16.91 3.67 -12.49
C VAL A 418 -18.05 3.13 -11.65
N LEU A 419 -19.18 2.90 -12.29
CA LEU A 419 -20.27 2.12 -11.73
C LEU A 419 -20.12 0.66 -12.21
N ALA A 420 -19.75 -0.21 -11.27
CA ALA A 420 -19.55 -1.64 -11.49
C ALA A 420 -20.18 -2.43 -10.34
N GLY A 421 -20.91 -3.50 -10.65
CA GLY A 421 -21.59 -4.31 -9.62
C GLY A 421 -22.67 -3.56 -8.84
N GLY A 422 -23.20 -2.46 -9.36
CA GLY A 422 -24.21 -1.63 -8.68
C GLY A 422 -23.65 -0.56 -7.75
N GLU A 423 -22.33 -0.45 -7.62
CA GLU A 423 -21.65 0.52 -6.76
C GLU A 423 -20.71 1.43 -7.55
N PHE A 424 -20.56 2.67 -7.09
CA PHE A 424 -19.57 3.60 -7.62
C PHE A 424 -18.21 3.40 -6.97
N HIS A 425 -17.18 3.34 -7.81
CA HIS A 425 -15.79 3.22 -7.44
C HIS A 425 -15.01 4.39 -8.04
N ASP A 426 -14.01 4.88 -7.31
CA ASP A 426 -13.02 5.80 -7.88
C ASP A 426 -12.20 5.06 -8.95
N ALA A 427 -12.14 5.62 -10.16
CA ALA A 427 -11.34 5.05 -11.25
C ALA A 427 -9.82 5.15 -11.00
N GLY A 428 -9.41 5.83 -9.92
CA GLY A 428 -8.02 6.09 -9.57
C GLY A 428 -7.50 7.37 -10.21
N ARG A 429 -6.29 7.79 -9.84
CA ARG A 429 -5.65 8.93 -10.50
C ARG A 429 -5.25 8.56 -11.92
N VAL A 430 -5.21 9.56 -12.77
CA VAL A 430 -4.66 9.45 -14.12
C VAL A 430 -3.27 10.05 -14.10
N ALA A 431 -2.34 9.53 -14.91
CA ALA A 431 -1.01 10.13 -15.01
C ALA A 431 -1.12 11.62 -15.36
N ASP A 432 -0.20 12.45 -14.84
CA ASP A 432 -0.26 13.91 -14.97
C ASP A 432 -0.67 14.30 -16.39
N THR A 433 -1.77 15.06 -16.50
CA THR A 433 -2.60 15.25 -17.70
C THR A 433 -1.94 16.10 -18.78
N ALA A 434 -0.60 16.14 -18.78
CA ALA A 434 0.19 16.61 -19.89
C ALA A 434 -0.25 15.91 -21.21
N HIS A 435 -0.67 14.63 -21.19
CA HIS A 435 -1.16 13.94 -22.38
C HIS A 435 -2.42 14.56 -23.03
N THR A 436 -3.15 15.42 -22.32
CA THR A 436 -4.35 16.12 -22.80
C THR A 436 -4.12 17.61 -23.04
N ALA A 437 -2.87 17.99 -23.30
CA ALA A 437 -2.55 19.34 -23.75
C ALA A 437 -3.29 19.67 -25.06
N LEU A 438 -3.76 20.91 -25.14
CA LEU A 438 -4.09 21.59 -26.39
C LEU A 438 -2.86 21.53 -27.31
N THR A 439 -2.80 20.54 -28.20
CA THR A 439 -1.69 20.34 -29.13
C THR A 439 -2.02 20.85 -30.53
N ALA A 440 -1.08 21.59 -31.11
CA ALA A 440 -1.11 21.96 -32.51
C ALA A 440 -0.73 20.78 -33.42
N GLY A 441 -1.05 20.86 -34.72
CA GLY A 441 -0.57 19.90 -35.70
C GLY A 441 0.97 19.91 -35.84
N PRO A 442 1.61 18.77 -36.15
CA PRO A 442 3.06 18.65 -36.20
C PRO A 442 3.71 19.56 -37.25
N GLU A 443 3.02 19.82 -38.36
CA GLU A 443 3.52 20.74 -39.41
C GLU A 443 3.52 22.20 -38.94
N ALA A 444 2.43 22.66 -38.32
CA ALA A 444 2.36 23.99 -37.71
C ALA A 444 3.42 24.16 -36.62
N ALA A 445 3.61 23.12 -35.79
CA ALA A 445 4.64 23.09 -34.75
C ALA A 445 6.05 23.16 -35.33
N SER A 446 6.32 22.51 -36.47
CA SER A 446 7.61 22.58 -37.18
C SER A 446 7.89 23.99 -37.71
N ILE A 447 6.90 24.65 -38.31
CA ILE A 447 7.01 26.05 -38.75
C ILE A 447 7.28 26.97 -37.55
N ALA A 448 6.53 26.81 -36.46
CA ALA A 448 6.73 27.57 -35.24
C ALA A 448 8.11 27.30 -34.60
N LEU A 449 8.63 26.07 -34.67
CA LEU A 449 9.94 25.71 -34.14
C LEU A 449 11.07 26.44 -34.88
N LEU A 450 10.99 26.52 -36.21
CA LEU A 450 11.96 27.20 -37.07
C LEU A 450 11.83 28.74 -37.04
N GLY A 451 10.62 29.24 -36.78
CA GLY A 451 10.27 30.65 -36.79
C GLY A 451 9.78 31.13 -38.15
N THR A 452 8.69 31.91 -38.14
CA THR A 452 8.05 32.40 -39.38
C THR A 452 8.90 33.43 -40.15
N ALA A 453 9.90 34.04 -39.50
CA ALA A 453 10.86 34.91 -40.18
C ALA A 453 11.80 34.15 -41.14
N ARG A 454 12.02 32.84 -40.90
CA ARG A 454 12.92 31.97 -41.68
C ARG A 454 12.16 30.96 -42.55
N GLY A 455 10.98 30.52 -42.11
CA GLY A 455 10.21 29.42 -42.70
C GLY A 455 9.21 29.79 -43.82
N GLY A 456 9.13 31.06 -44.23
CA GLY A 456 8.14 31.52 -45.21
C GLY A 456 6.72 31.69 -44.65
N ALA A 457 5.86 32.40 -45.38
CA ALA A 457 4.53 32.80 -44.92
C ALA A 457 3.40 31.78 -45.24
N ALA A 458 3.74 30.61 -45.76
CA ALA A 458 2.76 29.60 -46.16
C ALA A 458 2.25 28.82 -44.93
N LEU A 459 0.94 28.78 -44.75
CA LEU A 459 0.29 27.95 -43.75
C LEU A 459 0.42 26.46 -44.14
N PRO A 460 0.45 25.54 -43.16
CA PRO A 460 0.37 24.12 -43.46
C PRO A 460 -0.94 23.79 -44.20
N PRO A 461 -0.99 22.72 -45.00
CA PRO A 461 -2.24 22.23 -45.58
C PRO A 461 -3.28 21.96 -44.49
N LEU A 462 -4.42 22.65 -44.59
CA LEU A 462 -5.55 22.50 -43.67
C LEU A 462 -6.71 21.77 -44.35
N PRO A 463 -7.56 21.03 -43.60
CA PRO A 463 -8.78 20.44 -44.13
C PRO A 463 -9.66 21.50 -44.81
N GLY A 464 -10.33 21.17 -45.92
CA GLY A 464 -11.02 22.13 -46.81
C GLY A 464 -11.85 23.22 -46.10
N PRO A 465 -12.78 22.88 -45.20
CA PRO A 465 -13.56 23.89 -44.46
C PRO A 465 -12.71 24.82 -43.58
N VAL A 466 -11.69 24.27 -42.91
CA VAL A 466 -10.76 25.03 -42.05
C VAL A 466 -9.82 25.89 -42.89
N GLY A 467 -9.33 25.36 -44.01
CA GLY A 467 -8.48 26.08 -44.95
C GLY A 467 -9.18 27.29 -45.56
N ALA A 468 -10.46 27.16 -45.91
CA ALA A 468 -11.27 28.29 -46.38
C ALA A 468 -11.45 29.37 -45.30
N ALA A 469 -11.72 28.97 -44.05
CA ALA A 469 -11.81 29.90 -42.93
C ALA A 469 -10.47 30.60 -42.63
N ALA A 470 -9.36 29.85 -42.67
CA ALA A 470 -8.02 30.38 -42.46
C ALA A 470 -7.61 31.37 -43.58
N ALA A 471 -7.98 31.10 -44.82
CA ALA A 471 -7.74 32.00 -45.95
C ALA A 471 -8.51 33.33 -45.86
N ALA A 472 -9.65 33.34 -45.14
CA ALA A 472 -10.45 34.53 -44.90
C ALA A 472 -9.96 35.39 -43.71
N LEU A 473 -8.94 34.94 -42.97
CA LEU A 473 -8.41 35.68 -41.82
C LEU A 473 -7.72 36.99 -42.26
N PRO A 474 -7.97 38.12 -41.57
CA PRO A 474 -7.39 39.41 -41.92
C PRO A 474 -5.90 39.50 -41.52
N GLY A 475 -5.11 40.22 -42.33
CA GLY A 475 -3.73 40.59 -42.00
C GLY A 475 -2.64 39.83 -42.75
N THR A 476 -1.45 40.42 -42.81
CA THR A 476 -0.28 39.89 -43.56
C THR A 476 0.85 39.37 -42.67
N ASP A 477 0.79 39.54 -41.35
CA ASP A 477 1.80 39.01 -40.42
C ASP A 477 1.73 37.48 -40.35
N ALA A 478 2.84 36.81 -40.66
CA ALA A 478 2.90 35.35 -40.75
C ALA A 478 2.75 34.67 -39.37
N ALA A 479 3.29 35.26 -38.31
CA ALA A 479 3.22 34.70 -36.96
C ALA A 479 1.79 34.70 -36.41
N ARG A 480 1.07 35.81 -36.56
CA ARG A 480 -0.36 35.91 -36.23
C ARG A 480 -1.19 34.93 -37.03
N ARG A 481 -0.97 34.85 -38.35
CA ARG A 481 -1.68 33.89 -39.21
C ARG A 481 -1.45 32.44 -38.80
N LEU A 482 -0.22 32.07 -38.42
CA LEU A 482 0.06 30.73 -37.93
C LEU A 482 -0.71 30.43 -36.64
N LEU A 483 -0.73 31.36 -35.66
CA LEU A 483 -1.48 31.18 -34.41
C LEU A 483 -2.99 31.09 -34.65
N ASP A 484 -3.55 31.98 -35.48
CA ASP A 484 -4.98 32.03 -35.79
C ASP A 484 -5.41 30.77 -36.56
N ALA A 485 -4.63 30.33 -37.56
CA ALA A 485 -4.88 29.09 -38.29
C ALA A 485 -4.77 27.85 -37.41
N THR A 486 -3.79 27.82 -36.50
CA THR A 486 -3.63 26.73 -35.53
C THR A 486 -4.84 26.66 -34.59
N ALA A 487 -5.35 27.81 -34.11
CA ALA A 487 -6.53 27.84 -33.27
C ALA A 487 -7.78 27.28 -33.98
N LEU A 488 -7.94 27.58 -35.28
CA LEU A 488 -9.01 27.02 -36.12
C LEU A 488 -8.86 25.50 -36.31
N GLU A 489 -7.66 25.03 -36.66
CA GLU A 489 -7.34 23.60 -36.80
C GLU A 489 -7.60 22.82 -35.51
N MET A 490 -7.17 23.37 -34.37
CA MET A 490 -7.39 22.76 -33.07
C MET A 490 -8.87 22.68 -32.71
N SER A 491 -9.63 23.75 -32.95
CA SER A 491 -11.07 23.75 -32.71
C SER A 491 -11.79 22.70 -33.57
N TRP A 492 -11.41 22.60 -34.85
CA TRP A 492 -11.93 21.59 -35.78
C TRP A 492 -11.57 20.17 -35.36
N SER A 493 -10.30 19.88 -35.08
CA SER A 493 -9.83 18.52 -34.76
C SER A 493 -10.38 17.99 -33.44
N ARG A 494 -10.66 18.88 -32.48
CA ARG A 494 -11.26 18.51 -31.19
C ARG A 494 -12.76 18.26 -31.32
N GLY A 495 -13.50 19.16 -31.98
CA GLY A 495 -14.94 19.02 -32.17
C GLY A 495 -15.32 17.93 -33.18
N GLY A 496 -14.44 17.62 -34.13
CA GLY A 496 -14.65 16.63 -35.19
C GLY A 496 -13.96 15.28 -34.95
N TYR A 497 -13.71 14.90 -33.70
CA TYR A 497 -13.10 13.60 -33.38
C TYR A 497 -14.00 12.45 -33.86
N VAL A 498 -13.40 11.48 -34.55
CA VAL A 498 -14.10 10.28 -35.03
C VAL A 498 -13.62 9.08 -34.21
N PRO A 499 -14.53 8.29 -33.60
CA PRO A 499 -14.17 7.07 -32.88
C PRO A 499 -13.34 6.10 -33.72
N VAL A 500 -12.47 5.36 -33.06
CA VAL A 500 -11.78 4.22 -33.66
C VAL A 500 -12.60 2.95 -33.46
N HIS A 501 -12.19 1.86 -34.10
CA HIS A 501 -12.77 0.53 -33.85
C HIS A 501 -11.75 -0.33 -33.10
N ALA A 502 -12.20 -1.06 -32.09
CA ALA A 502 -11.36 -1.93 -31.27
C ALA A 502 -11.98 -3.32 -31.10
N GLU A 503 -11.14 -4.35 -31.15
CA GLU A 503 -11.55 -5.70 -30.79
C GLU A 503 -11.66 -5.83 -29.27
N LEU A 504 -12.83 -6.27 -28.81
CA LEU A 504 -13.08 -6.54 -27.39
C LEU A 504 -12.29 -7.77 -26.90
N PRO A 505 -11.96 -7.84 -25.59
CA PRO A 505 -11.37 -9.05 -25.01
C PRO A 505 -12.23 -10.28 -25.30
N ALA A 506 -11.59 -11.37 -25.75
CA ALA A 506 -12.28 -12.58 -26.20
C ALA A 506 -13.18 -13.22 -25.13
N GLU A 507 -12.73 -13.21 -23.86
CA GLU A 507 -13.53 -13.71 -22.74
C GLU A 507 -13.39 -12.81 -21.50
N PRO A 508 -14.51 -12.45 -20.83
CA PRO A 508 -14.49 -11.77 -19.55
C PRO A 508 -13.97 -12.70 -18.44
N ALA A 509 -13.64 -12.14 -17.28
CA ALA A 509 -13.22 -12.96 -16.15
C ALA A 509 -14.35 -13.92 -15.74
N ALA A 510 -13.98 -15.17 -15.48
CA ALA A 510 -14.91 -16.20 -15.01
C ALA A 510 -15.53 -15.77 -13.67
N GLU A 511 -16.79 -16.14 -13.45
CA GLU A 511 -17.43 -15.92 -12.15
C GLU A 511 -16.75 -16.76 -11.08
N ASP A 512 -16.66 -16.19 -9.88
CA ASP A 512 -16.08 -16.86 -8.72
C ASP A 512 -17.21 -17.08 -7.71
N PRO A 513 -17.66 -18.33 -7.52
CA PRO A 513 -18.84 -18.64 -6.71
C PRO A 513 -18.59 -18.46 -5.21
N ARG A 514 -17.34 -18.32 -4.77
CA ARG A 514 -16.95 -18.17 -3.36
C ARG A 514 -17.48 -16.87 -2.76
N PRO A 515 -17.85 -16.80 -1.47
CA PRO A 515 -18.38 -15.57 -0.87
C PRO A 515 -17.39 -14.40 -0.96
N VAL A 516 -17.87 -13.15 -1.11
CA VAL A 516 -17.02 -11.95 -1.09
C VAL A 516 -16.55 -11.69 0.35
N LEU A 517 -15.28 -11.33 0.51
CA LEU A 517 -14.73 -10.87 1.79
C LEU A 517 -15.56 -9.69 2.34
N PRO A 518 -15.98 -9.72 3.63
CA PRO A 518 -16.72 -8.63 4.24
C PRO A 518 -16.00 -7.27 4.10
N CYS A 519 -16.75 -6.17 3.96
CA CYS A 519 -16.18 -4.85 3.71
C CYS A 519 -15.18 -4.41 4.80
N ALA A 520 -15.49 -4.67 6.08
CA ALA A 520 -14.58 -4.33 7.19
C ALA A 520 -13.26 -5.10 7.10
N ALA A 521 -13.31 -6.42 6.84
CA ALA A 521 -12.11 -7.24 6.62
C ALA A 521 -11.34 -6.83 5.36
N ALA A 522 -12.03 -6.40 4.30
CA ALA A 522 -11.40 -5.91 3.08
C ALA A 522 -10.61 -4.60 3.35
N ASP A 523 -11.21 -3.65 4.07
CA ASP A 523 -10.54 -2.40 4.43
C ASP A 523 -9.39 -2.64 5.42
N ARG A 524 -9.56 -3.59 6.35
CA ARG A 524 -8.49 -4.05 7.23
C ARG A 524 -7.32 -4.62 6.45
N LEU A 525 -7.57 -5.49 5.47
CA LEU A 525 -6.53 -6.10 4.66
C LEU A 525 -5.68 -5.04 3.92
N VAL A 526 -6.31 -3.99 3.39
CA VAL A 526 -5.61 -2.87 2.77
C VAL A 526 -4.64 -2.23 3.77
N LEU A 527 -5.12 -1.93 4.98
CA LEU A 527 -4.29 -1.34 6.05
C LEU A 527 -3.14 -2.27 6.48
N LEU A 528 -3.38 -3.59 6.55
CA LEU A 528 -2.36 -4.56 6.90
C LEU A 528 -1.26 -4.65 5.82
N ILE A 529 -1.64 -4.67 4.54
CA ILE A 529 -0.68 -4.69 3.42
C ILE A 529 0.21 -3.45 3.44
N ASP A 530 -0.38 -2.28 3.68
CA ASP A 530 0.35 -1.01 3.55
C ASP A 530 1.16 -0.64 4.81
N SER A 531 0.69 -1.03 6.00
CA SER A 531 1.22 -0.50 7.26
C SER A 531 1.54 -1.53 8.34
N ARG A 532 1.02 -2.76 8.26
CA ARG A 532 1.14 -3.76 9.34
C ARG A 532 1.35 -5.20 8.81
N PRO A 533 2.38 -5.44 7.97
CA PRO A 533 2.61 -6.74 7.34
C PRO A 533 2.87 -7.88 8.33
N GLU A 534 3.29 -7.58 9.56
CA GLU A 534 3.55 -8.55 10.62
C GLU A 534 2.34 -9.41 11.02
N TYR A 535 1.11 -8.92 10.80
CA TYR A 535 -0.14 -9.63 11.09
C TYR A 535 -0.76 -10.33 9.88
N LEU A 536 -0.23 -10.15 8.66
CA LEU A 536 -0.82 -10.74 7.45
C LEU A 536 -0.85 -12.27 7.51
N SER A 537 0.17 -12.91 8.07
CA SER A 537 0.20 -14.37 8.20
C SER A 537 -0.92 -14.89 9.10
N GLU A 538 -1.19 -14.22 10.22
CA GLU A 538 -2.29 -14.56 11.13
C GLU A 538 -3.63 -14.32 10.44
N TRP A 539 -3.78 -13.16 9.81
CA TRP A 539 -4.99 -12.76 9.10
C TRP A 539 -5.34 -13.75 7.97
N PHE A 540 -4.39 -14.10 7.10
CA PHE A 540 -4.63 -15.07 6.02
C PHE A 540 -4.95 -16.46 6.55
N THR A 541 -4.33 -16.87 7.66
CA THR A 541 -4.62 -18.16 8.30
C THR A 541 -6.05 -18.19 8.85
N ALA A 542 -6.49 -17.10 9.48
CA ALA A 542 -7.85 -16.95 10.00
C ALA A 542 -8.90 -16.85 8.89
N ALA A 543 -8.57 -16.20 7.76
CA ALA A 543 -9.47 -16.07 6.62
C ALA A 543 -9.61 -17.36 5.80
N ALA A 544 -8.62 -18.26 5.83
CA ALA A 544 -8.56 -19.45 4.99
C ALA A 544 -9.78 -20.40 5.10
N PRO A 545 -10.33 -20.71 6.30
CA PRO A 545 -11.49 -21.59 6.43
C PRO A 545 -12.77 -21.06 5.79
N HIS A 546 -12.90 -19.74 5.62
CA HIS A 546 -14.08 -19.11 5.02
C HIS A 546 -14.07 -19.15 3.49
N ASP A 547 -12.91 -19.41 2.88
CA ASP A 547 -12.67 -19.48 1.44
C ASP A 547 -13.24 -18.27 0.66
N TYR A 548 -13.03 -17.06 1.18
CA TYR A 548 -13.49 -15.83 0.52
C TYR A 548 -12.81 -15.57 -0.83
N ARG A 549 -13.50 -14.82 -1.69
CA ARG A 549 -12.92 -14.05 -2.80
C ARG A 549 -12.79 -12.58 -2.43
N ALA A 550 -11.78 -11.90 -2.94
CA ALA A 550 -11.62 -10.46 -2.77
C ALA A 550 -12.74 -9.67 -3.49
N PRO A 551 -13.13 -8.49 -2.98
CA PRO A 551 -13.82 -7.49 -3.78
C PRO A 551 -13.01 -7.15 -5.04
N ASP A 552 -13.68 -6.94 -6.17
CA ASP A 552 -13.03 -6.71 -7.47
C ASP A 552 -12.00 -5.56 -7.42
N ARG A 553 -12.28 -4.50 -6.64
CA ARG A 553 -11.37 -3.36 -6.42
C ARG A 553 -10.01 -3.73 -5.82
N LEU A 554 -9.92 -4.83 -5.06
CA LEU A 554 -8.70 -5.26 -4.37
C LEU A 554 -7.85 -6.24 -5.18
N ALA A 555 -8.38 -6.79 -6.28
CA ALA A 555 -7.70 -7.84 -7.04
C ALA A 555 -6.29 -7.40 -7.50
N GLY A 556 -6.13 -6.18 -8.02
CA GLY A 556 -4.82 -5.70 -8.46
C GLY A 556 -3.85 -5.37 -7.31
N GLN A 557 -4.35 -4.88 -6.17
CA GLN A 557 -3.50 -4.67 -4.99
C GLN A 557 -2.97 -6.00 -4.42
N LEU A 558 -3.80 -7.05 -4.44
CA LEU A 558 -3.39 -8.40 -4.07
C LEU A 558 -2.34 -8.98 -5.03
N LEU A 559 -2.44 -8.71 -6.34
CA LEU A 559 -1.42 -9.12 -7.31
C LEU A 559 -0.11 -8.36 -7.13
N GLU A 560 -0.15 -7.04 -6.86
CA GLU A 560 1.04 -6.27 -6.47
C GLU A 560 1.71 -6.86 -5.22
N PHE A 561 0.91 -7.17 -4.19
CA PHE A 561 1.41 -7.79 -2.97
C PHE A 561 2.03 -9.18 -3.26
N ALA A 562 1.32 -10.05 -3.99
CA ALA A 562 1.77 -11.39 -4.34
C ALA A 562 3.05 -11.40 -5.20
N ALA A 563 3.24 -10.38 -6.05
CA ALA A 563 4.48 -10.21 -6.81
C ALA A 563 5.69 -9.98 -5.90
N ARG A 564 5.51 -9.24 -4.81
CA ARG A 564 6.58 -8.83 -3.88
C ARG A 564 6.83 -9.84 -2.77
N ASP A 565 5.77 -10.39 -2.17
CA ASP A 565 5.86 -11.30 -1.04
C ASP A 565 5.79 -12.77 -1.49
N THR A 566 6.91 -13.47 -1.40
CA THR A 566 6.98 -14.90 -1.78
C THR A 566 6.39 -15.84 -0.73
N GLY A 567 6.30 -15.43 0.53
CA GLY A 567 5.85 -16.26 1.65
C GLY A 567 4.32 -16.34 1.71
N LEU A 568 3.64 -15.23 1.45
CA LEU A 568 2.17 -15.14 1.47
C LEU A 568 1.54 -15.09 0.06
N ARG A 569 2.35 -15.28 -0.99
CA ARG A 569 1.91 -15.27 -2.40
C ARG A 569 0.67 -16.10 -2.64
N GLU A 570 0.70 -17.38 -2.25
CA GLU A 570 -0.38 -18.32 -2.55
C GLU A 570 -1.69 -17.93 -1.86
N ALA A 571 -1.63 -17.44 -0.62
CA ALA A 571 -2.80 -16.97 0.10
C ALA A 571 -3.42 -15.74 -0.59
N ALA A 572 -2.59 -14.79 -1.02
CA ALA A 572 -3.04 -13.61 -1.76
C ALA A 572 -3.63 -13.96 -3.14
N LEU A 573 -3.02 -14.88 -3.88
CA LEU A 573 -3.53 -15.35 -5.18
C LEU A 573 -4.86 -16.11 -5.04
N ARG A 574 -5.01 -16.93 -3.99
CA ARG A 574 -6.28 -17.60 -3.68
C ARG A 574 -7.39 -16.60 -3.39
N LEU A 575 -7.10 -15.57 -2.58
CA LEU A 575 -8.08 -14.52 -2.28
C LEU A 575 -8.42 -13.69 -3.53
N ALA A 576 -7.44 -13.37 -4.38
CA ALA A 576 -7.65 -12.63 -5.63
C ALA A 576 -8.56 -13.40 -6.64
N GLY A 577 -8.57 -14.73 -6.59
CA GLY A 577 -9.58 -15.56 -7.25
C GLY A 577 -9.59 -15.49 -8.77
N SER A 578 -10.75 -15.79 -9.38
CA SER A 578 -10.90 -15.78 -10.85
C SER A 578 -10.61 -14.40 -11.45
N ARG A 579 -10.98 -13.32 -10.74
CA ARG A 579 -10.70 -11.94 -11.18
C ARG A 579 -9.21 -11.66 -11.22
N GLY A 580 -8.49 -12.01 -10.16
CA GLY A 580 -7.03 -11.86 -10.09
C GLY A 580 -6.31 -12.65 -11.18
N ARG A 581 -6.74 -13.89 -11.45
CA ARG A 581 -6.17 -14.70 -12.54
C ARG A 581 -6.36 -14.05 -13.91
N TRP A 582 -7.58 -13.63 -14.23
CA TRP A 582 -7.87 -12.94 -15.49
C TRP A 582 -7.01 -11.67 -15.63
N LEU A 583 -6.94 -10.87 -14.57
CA LEU A 583 -6.18 -9.62 -14.56
C LEU A 583 -4.66 -9.84 -14.70
N ALA A 584 -4.12 -10.88 -14.06
CA ALA A 584 -2.72 -11.26 -14.19
C ALA A 584 -2.36 -11.72 -15.62
N GLY A 585 -3.30 -12.32 -16.34
CA GLY A 585 -3.18 -12.65 -17.76
C GLY A 585 -3.19 -11.42 -18.68
N SER A 586 -3.92 -10.37 -18.32
CA SER A 586 -4.00 -9.13 -19.11
C SER A 586 -2.78 -8.21 -18.96
N ILE A 587 -1.98 -8.36 -17.90
CA ILE A 587 -0.92 -7.41 -17.55
C ILE A 587 0.46 -8.08 -17.56
N PRO A 588 1.38 -7.69 -18.48
CA PRO A 588 2.68 -8.35 -18.70
C PRO A 588 3.50 -8.63 -17.43
N ARG A 589 3.58 -7.66 -16.52
CA ARG A 589 4.38 -7.79 -15.28
C ARG A 589 3.87 -8.86 -14.31
N TRP A 590 2.63 -9.32 -14.47
CA TRP A 590 1.99 -10.33 -13.63
C TRP A 590 1.85 -11.69 -14.30
N HIS A 591 2.32 -11.87 -15.53
CA HIS A 591 2.22 -13.15 -16.22
C HIS A 591 2.91 -14.30 -15.46
N SER A 592 3.94 -13.98 -14.65
CA SER A 592 4.59 -14.96 -13.76
C SER A 592 3.70 -15.44 -12.60
N LEU A 593 2.67 -14.67 -12.22
CA LEU A 593 1.69 -14.99 -11.19
C LEU A 593 0.57 -15.91 -11.71
N VAL A 594 0.40 -16.01 -13.03
CA VAL A 594 -0.61 -16.86 -13.68
C VAL A 594 -0.28 -18.36 -13.56
N ARG A 595 0.70 -18.75 -12.72
CA ARG A 595 1.05 -20.16 -12.53
C ARG A 595 -0.16 -20.97 -12.05
N ARG A 596 -0.40 -22.03 -12.82
CA ARG A 596 -1.35 -23.14 -12.64
C ARG A 596 -1.63 -23.44 -11.18
N ASP A 597 -2.86 -23.12 -10.81
CA ASP A 597 -3.72 -23.91 -9.93
C ASP A 597 -3.01 -24.85 -8.94
N THR A 598 -2.77 -24.38 -7.72
CA THR A 598 -2.53 -25.25 -6.57
C THR A 598 -3.83 -25.78 -5.96
N ALA A 599 -5.00 -25.34 -6.46
CA ALA A 599 -6.30 -25.86 -6.02
C ALA A 599 -6.80 -27.02 -6.90
N GLN A 600 -6.29 -27.19 -8.13
CA GLN A 600 -6.49 -28.37 -8.98
C GLN A 600 -5.43 -28.49 -10.10
N ALA A 601 -4.35 -29.24 -9.84
CA ALA A 601 -3.65 -30.04 -10.84
C ALA A 601 -2.86 -31.14 -10.13
N GLU A 602 -3.15 -32.39 -10.47
CA GLU A 602 -2.21 -33.48 -10.22
C GLU A 602 -0.80 -33.05 -10.67
N PRO A 603 0.27 -33.39 -9.93
CA PRO A 603 1.64 -33.08 -10.35
C PRO A 603 1.94 -33.77 -11.69
N ASP A 604 1.81 -33.05 -12.81
CA ASP A 604 2.06 -33.60 -14.15
C ASP A 604 3.50 -34.16 -14.23
N ALA A 605 3.63 -35.37 -14.76
CA ALA A 605 4.90 -36.06 -14.99
C ALA A 605 5.85 -35.26 -15.92
N GLU A 606 5.36 -34.28 -16.68
CA GLU A 606 6.22 -33.33 -17.38
C GLU A 606 7.07 -32.47 -16.45
N THR A 607 6.58 -32.13 -15.25
CA THR A 607 7.33 -31.32 -14.27
C THR A 607 8.60 -32.01 -13.80
N TRP A 608 8.55 -33.33 -13.61
CA TRP A 608 9.73 -34.13 -13.27
C TRP A 608 10.76 -34.16 -14.42
N ARG A 609 10.29 -34.18 -15.66
CA ARG A 609 11.11 -34.32 -16.88
C ARG A 609 11.74 -33.01 -17.35
N LEU A 610 11.01 -31.90 -17.26
CA LEU A 610 11.37 -30.60 -17.87
C LEU A 610 11.53 -29.48 -16.84
N GLY A 611 11.18 -29.72 -15.57
CA GLY A 611 11.23 -28.71 -14.51
C GLY A 611 12.64 -28.34 -14.08
N ARG A 612 12.78 -27.12 -13.56
CA ARG A 612 14.01 -26.64 -12.91
C ARG A 612 14.26 -27.39 -11.59
N PRO A 613 15.50 -27.40 -11.05
CA PRO A 613 15.82 -28.21 -9.86
C PRO A 613 14.87 -28.02 -8.66
N PRO A 614 14.48 -26.79 -8.25
CA PRO A 614 13.54 -26.60 -7.13
C PRO A 614 12.11 -27.12 -7.43
N GLU A 615 11.72 -27.15 -8.70
CA GLU A 615 10.41 -27.66 -9.14
C GLU A 615 10.39 -29.19 -9.07
N ARG A 616 11.49 -29.83 -9.49
CA ARG A 616 11.68 -31.29 -9.39
C ARG A 616 11.68 -31.77 -7.94
N VAL A 617 12.37 -31.06 -7.03
CA VAL A 617 12.37 -31.38 -5.59
C VAL A 617 10.96 -31.28 -5.00
N ARG A 618 10.22 -30.21 -5.32
CA ARG A 618 8.85 -30.03 -4.82
C ARG A 618 7.88 -31.07 -5.37
N TRP A 619 8.00 -31.39 -6.66
CA TRP A 619 7.21 -32.44 -7.30
C TRP A 619 7.47 -33.80 -6.65
N LEU A 620 8.75 -34.14 -6.43
CA LEU A 620 9.13 -35.41 -5.80
C LEU A 620 8.66 -35.48 -4.35
N ALA A 621 8.70 -34.36 -3.60
CA ALA A 621 8.18 -34.28 -2.24
C ALA A 621 6.66 -34.47 -2.19
N ALA A 622 5.92 -33.84 -3.10
CA ALA A 622 4.47 -34.03 -3.22
C ALA A 622 4.09 -35.46 -3.65
N LEU A 623 4.92 -36.10 -4.47
CA LEU A 623 4.75 -37.53 -4.78
C LEU A 623 5.06 -38.38 -3.55
N ARG A 624 6.17 -38.13 -2.85
CA ARG A 624 6.60 -38.89 -1.68
C ARG A 624 5.55 -38.89 -0.57
N HIS A 625 4.91 -37.75 -0.33
CA HIS A 625 3.84 -37.62 0.67
C HIS A 625 2.61 -38.49 0.36
N ARG A 626 2.30 -38.70 -0.93
CA ARG A 626 1.11 -39.45 -1.39
C ARG A 626 1.41 -40.93 -1.63
N ASP A 627 2.53 -41.21 -2.29
CA ASP A 627 3.00 -42.55 -2.65
C ASP A 627 4.53 -42.64 -2.44
N PRO A 628 4.96 -43.12 -1.26
CA PRO A 628 6.37 -43.27 -0.94
C PRO A 628 7.14 -44.16 -1.91
N ALA A 629 6.51 -45.24 -2.40
CA ALA A 629 7.14 -46.22 -3.28
C ALA A 629 7.37 -45.62 -4.68
N ALA A 630 6.36 -44.98 -5.26
CA ALA A 630 6.48 -44.34 -6.57
C ALA A 630 7.53 -43.23 -6.59
N ALA A 631 7.65 -42.44 -5.51
CA ALA A 631 8.69 -41.43 -5.39
C ALA A 631 10.10 -42.03 -5.36
N ARG A 632 10.29 -43.09 -4.56
CA ARG A 632 11.56 -43.82 -4.49
C ARG A 632 11.93 -44.41 -5.85
N ASP A 633 11.01 -45.10 -6.50
CA ASP A 633 11.25 -45.75 -7.79
C ASP A 633 11.57 -44.71 -8.89
N THR A 634 10.89 -43.57 -8.86
CA THR A 634 11.17 -42.43 -9.74
C THR A 634 12.58 -41.86 -9.52
N LEU A 635 12.98 -41.68 -8.26
CA LEU A 635 14.31 -41.19 -7.92
C LEU A 635 15.39 -42.23 -8.27
N GLU A 636 15.17 -43.51 -7.99
CA GLU A 636 16.10 -44.59 -8.27
C GLU A 636 16.36 -44.71 -9.79
N ALA A 637 15.31 -44.62 -10.61
CA ALA A 637 15.43 -44.64 -12.07
C ALA A 637 16.25 -43.46 -12.61
N ALA A 638 16.13 -42.29 -11.98
CA ALA A 638 16.87 -41.08 -12.36
C ALA A 638 18.30 -41.03 -11.78
N TRP A 639 18.55 -41.74 -10.68
CA TRP A 639 19.78 -41.63 -9.87
C TRP A 639 21.10 -41.69 -10.65
N PRO A 640 21.27 -42.56 -11.68
CA PRO A 640 22.51 -42.62 -12.46
C PRO A 640 22.78 -41.35 -13.28
N ARG A 641 21.74 -40.59 -13.61
CA ARG A 641 21.80 -39.37 -14.43
C ARG A 641 21.87 -38.09 -13.60
N GLU A 642 21.50 -38.16 -12.32
CA GLU A 642 21.55 -37.00 -11.43
C GLU A 642 22.99 -36.62 -11.07
N SER A 643 23.27 -35.32 -11.13
CA SER A 643 24.56 -34.73 -10.75
C SER A 643 24.35 -33.30 -10.23
N GLY A 644 25.38 -32.70 -9.64
CA GLY A 644 25.28 -31.34 -9.10
C GLY A 644 24.68 -31.26 -7.70
N ALA A 645 24.49 -30.03 -7.20
CA ALA A 645 23.90 -29.75 -5.89
C ALA A 645 22.46 -30.30 -5.70
N PRO A 646 21.58 -30.30 -6.74
CA PRO A 646 20.22 -30.82 -6.60
C PRO A 646 20.13 -32.31 -6.23
N LYS A 647 21.20 -33.09 -6.45
CA LYS A 647 21.20 -34.53 -6.16
C LYS A 647 21.02 -34.83 -4.67
N ALA A 648 21.67 -34.05 -3.80
CA ALA A 648 21.50 -34.20 -2.35
C ALA A 648 20.11 -33.72 -1.89
N GLU A 649 19.57 -32.66 -2.51
CA GLU A 649 18.23 -32.14 -2.22
C GLU A 649 17.14 -33.15 -2.61
N LEU A 650 17.27 -33.79 -3.77
CA LEU A 650 16.37 -34.87 -4.22
C LEU A 650 16.44 -36.09 -3.29
N LEU A 651 17.64 -36.47 -2.84
CA LEU A 651 17.80 -37.57 -1.87
C LEU A 651 17.15 -37.24 -0.52
N ALA A 652 17.27 -36.00 -0.07
CA ALA A 652 16.69 -35.54 1.20
C ALA A 652 15.16 -35.63 1.24
N VAL A 653 14.48 -35.67 0.09
CA VAL A 653 13.03 -35.88 0.00
C VAL A 653 12.57 -37.18 0.65
N LEU A 654 13.41 -38.22 0.63
CA LEU A 654 13.10 -39.51 1.25
C LEU A 654 12.93 -39.43 2.78
N SER A 655 13.29 -38.30 3.40
CA SER A 655 13.08 -38.04 4.82
C SER A 655 11.61 -38.12 5.26
N ASP A 656 10.67 -37.80 4.36
CA ASP A 656 9.23 -37.99 4.55
C ASP A 656 8.86 -39.45 4.28
N GLY A 657 8.12 -40.10 5.20
CA GLY A 657 7.76 -41.52 5.08
C GLY A 657 8.93 -42.51 4.98
N LEU A 658 10.14 -42.13 5.43
CA LEU A 658 11.35 -42.96 5.36
C LEU A 658 11.13 -44.37 5.93
N GLY A 659 11.55 -45.41 5.19
CA GLY A 659 11.42 -46.79 5.65
C GLY A 659 12.51 -47.74 5.10
N PRO A 660 12.48 -49.03 5.50
CA PRO A 660 13.50 -50.02 5.12
C PRO A 660 13.64 -50.18 3.59
N ALA A 661 12.56 -49.94 2.85
CA ALA A 661 12.54 -50.07 1.41
C ALA A 661 13.38 -48.98 0.68
N ASP A 662 13.81 -47.93 1.37
CA ASP A 662 14.68 -46.87 0.85
C ASP A 662 16.18 -47.20 1.03
N GLU A 663 16.52 -48.19 1.87
CA GLU A 663 17.89 -48.51 2.29
C GLU A 663 18.82 -48.81 1.11
N ALA A 664 18.36 -49.57 0.12
CA ALA A 664 19.18 -49.96 -1.03
C ALA A 664 19.66 -48.75 -1.86
N LEU A 665 18.82 -47.72 -2.00
CA LEU A 665 19.18 -46.49 -2.69
C LEU A 665 20.14 -45.65 -1.84
N LEU A 666 19.92 -45.57 -0.53
CA LEU A 666 20.78 -44.85 0.40
C LEU A 666 22.19 -45.48 0.51
N GLU A 667 22.29 -46.81 0.54
CA GLU A 667 23.55 -47.56 0.50
C GLU A 667 24.32 -47.34 -0.81
N ARG A 668 23.61 -47.14 -1.92
CA ARG A 668 24.21 -46.72 -3.19
C ARG A 668 24.71 -45.27 -3.11
N ALA A 669 23.95 -44.39 -2.48
CA ALA A 669 24.30 -42.98 -2.30
C ALA A 669 25.52 -42.76 -1.37
N LEU A 670 25.79 -43.66 -0.42
CA LEU A 670 27.03 -43.65 0.38
C LEU A 670 28.31 -43.81 -0.48
N ARG A 671 28.20 -44.37 -1.68
CA ARG A 671 29.33 -44.51 -2.62
C ARG A 671 29.45 -43.34 -3.60
N ASP A 672 28.64 -42.29 -3.46
CA ASP A 672 28.72 -41.13 -4.36
C ASP A 672 30.02 -40.34 -4.16
N ARG A 673 30.57 -39.82 -5.26
CA ARG A 673 31.81 -39.01 -5.24
C ARG A 673 31.66 -37.72 -4.41
N ARG A 674 30.46 -37.15 -4.32
CA ARG A 674 30.23 -35.91 -3.58
C ARG A 674 29.99 -36.16 -2.10
N GLY A 675 30.69 -35.38 -1.26
CA GLY A 675 30.57 -35.50 0.20
C GLY A 675 29.22 -35.06 0.77
N ASP A 676 28.48 -34.15 0.12
CA ASP A 676 27.14 -33.75 0.55
C ASP A 676 26.11 -34.86 0.36
N VAL A 677 26.13 -35.57 -0.77
CA VAL A 677 25.27 -36.73 -1.03
C VAL A 677 25.52 -37.85 -0.02
N ARG A 678 26.80 -38.18 0.25
CA ARG A 678 27.16 -39.19 1.26
C ARG A 678 26.65 -38.81 2.66
N ARG A 679 26.78 -37.54 3.05
CA ARG A 679 26.28 -37.04 4.34
C ARG A 679 24.75 -37.13 4.44
N THR A 680 24.02 -36.74 3.39
CA THR A 680 22.55 -36.88 3.36
C THR A 680 22.15 -38.36 3.46
N ALA A 681 22.83 -39.26 2.75
CA ALA A 681 22.57 -40.70 2.82
C ALA A 681 22.82 -41.27 4.22
N ALA A 682 23.98 -40.98 4.83
CA ALA A 682 24.31 -41.40 6.18
C ALA A 682 23.31 -40.89 7.23
N GLY A 683 22.89 -39.62 7.12
CA GLY A 683 21.88 -39.04 8.01
C GLY A 683 20.50 -39.67 7.89
N LEU A 684 20.09 -40.09 6.68
CA LEU A 684 18.85 -40.84 6.48
C LEU A 684 18.98 -42.28 6.98
N LEU A 685 20.10 -42.96 6.71
CA LEU A 685 20.34 -44.32 7.23
C LEU A 685 20.41 -44.37 8.76
N ALA A 686 20.93 -43.33 9.41
CA ALA A 686 20.94 -43.21 10.87
C ALA A 686 19.53 -43.17 11.50
N ARG A 687 18.48 -42.87 10.71
CA ARG A 687 17.08 -42.92 11.13
C ARG A 687 16.44 -44.32 10.94
N LEU A 688 17.18 -45.28 10.39
CA LEU A 688 16.75 -46.67 10.19
C LEU A 688 17.55 -47.58 11.15
N PRO A 689 17.01 -47.87 12.35
CA PRO A 689 17.75 -48.57 13.41
C PRO A 689 18.15 -50.00 13.05
N ASP A 690 17.40 -50.64 12.16
CA ASP A 690 17.62 -52.02 11.71
C ASP A 690 18.39 -52.09 10.37
N SER A 691 18.98 -50.98 9.92
CA SER A 691 19.75 -50.95 8.66
C SER A 691 21.13 -51.59 8.82
N ALA A 692 21.66 -52.14 7.72
CA ALA A 692 23.04 -52.63 7.67
C ALA A 692 24.05 -51.53 8.00
N PHE A 693 23.71 -50.26 7.74
CA PHE A 693 24.51 -49.11 8.15
C PHE A 693 24.54 -48.94 9.68
N ALA A 694 23.38 -49.06 10.35
CA ALA A 694 23.29 -49.00 11.80
C ALA A 694 24.08 -50.14 12.48
N ASP A 695 24.04 -51.36 11.93
CA ASP A 695 24.86 -52.47 12.40
C ASP A 695 26.36 -52.15 12.31
N ARG A 696 26.81 -51.59 11.18
CA ARG A 696 28.20 -51.16 11.00
C ARG A 696 28.60 -50.02 11.93
N MET A 697 27.71 -49.05 12.19
CA MET A 697 27.98 -48.00 13.19
C MET A 697 28.09 -48.61 14.59
N SER A 698 27.22 -49.57 14.94
CA SER A 698 27.22 -50.25 16.24
C SER A 698 28.50 -51.06 16.46
N ALA A 699 28.94 -51.80 15.43
CA ALA A 699 30.21 -52.53 15.46
C ALA A 699 31.40 -51.57 15.64
N ARG A 700 31.39 -50.41 14.99
CA ARG A 700 32.44 -49.38 15.17
C ARG A 700 32.41 -48.77 16.57
N VAL A 701 31.23 -48.52 17.14
CA VAL A 701 31.11 -48.08 18.53
C VAL A 701 31.72 -49.10 19.49
N ALA A 702 31.42 -50.39 19.34
CA ALA A 702 32.02 -51.44 20.18
C ALA A 702 33.55 -51.56 20.00
N ALA A 703 34.05 -51.27 18.79
CA ALA A 703 35.48 -51.25 18.51
C ALA A 703 36.18 -50.03 19.13
N TRP A 704 35.62 -48.82 18.91
CA TRP A 704 36.25 -47.53 19.22
C TRP A 704 35.94 -46.99 20.62
N LEU A 705 34.90 -47.49 21.27
CA LEU A 705 34.53 -47.11 22.63
C LEU A 705 34.57 -48.32 23.54
N LYS A 706 35.22 -48.18 24.69
CA LYS A 706 35.23 -49.23 25.72
C LYS A 706 34.37 -48.78 26.90
N TYR A 707 33.29 -49.53 27.11
CA TYR A 707 32.42 -49.34 28.26
C TYR A 707 33.10 -49.90 29.51
N PRO A 708 32.92 -49.24 30.66
CA PRO A 708 33.43 -49.75 31.93
C PRO A 708 32.80 -51.10 32.28
N ALA A 709 33.60 -52.04 32.78
CA ALA A 709 33.11 -53.33 33.25
C ALA A 709 32.21 -53.17 34.50
N ASP A 710 31.18 -54.02 34.63
CA ASP A 710 30.31 -54.05 35.81
C ASP A 710 31.14 -54.38 37.07
N GLY A 711 31.37 -53.36 37.91
CA GLY A 711 32.08 -53.45 39.19
C GLY A 711 31.65 -52.32 40.14
N PRO A 712 31.72 -52.52 41.47
CA PRO A 712 31.04 -51.69 42.47
C PRO A 712 31.76 -50.38 42.82
N GLU A 713 32.36 -49.66 41.86
CA GLU A 713 33.04 -48.37 42.12
C GLU A 713 32.57 -47.24 41.18
N GLN A 714 32.33 -46.08 41.78
CA GLN A 714 31.81 -44.84 41.17
C GLN A 714 32.85 -44.07 40.31
N THR A 715 33.77 -44.77 39.67
CA THR A 715 34.93 -44.23 38.92
C THR A 715 35.10 -44.83 37.52
N ALA A 716 34.07 -45.49 37.02
CA ALA A 716 33.98 -46.03 35.66
C ALA A 716 33.87 -44.91 34.60
N GLU A 717 34.88 -44.78 33.73
CA GLU A 717 34.98 -43.76 32.67
C GLU A 717 34.93 -44.42 31.27
N LEU A 718 34.18 -43.83 30.33
CA LEU A 718 34.12 -44.25 28.93
C LEU A 718 35.43 -43.89 28.25
N SER A 719 36.17 -44.89 27.73
CA SER A 719 37.43 -44.63 27.01
C SER A 719 37.25 -44.67 25.49
N VAL A 720 38.00 -43.81 24.80
CA VAL A 720 37.95 -43.61 23.35
C VAL A 720 39.25 -44.11 22.71
N ASP A 721 39.14 -45.09 21.82
CA ASP A 721 40.23 -45.72 21.09
C ASP A 721 39.92 -45.72 19.58
N ILE A 722 39.99 -44.54 18.96
CA ILE A 722 39.73 -44.36 17.53
C ILE A 722 41.04 -44.55 16.75
N PRO A 723 41.07 -45.43 15.73
CA PRO A 723 42.29 -45.69 14.97
C PRO A 723 42.78 -44.44 14.22
N GLU A 724 44.10 -44.30 14.09
CA GLU A 724 44.71 -43.16 13.37
C GLU A 724 44.39 -43.20 11.87
N THR A 725 44.41 -44.40 11.27
CA THR A 725 44.08 -44.66 9.87
C THR A 725 42.70 -45.32 9.75
N LEU A 726 41.88 -44.86 8.80
CA LEU A 726 40.55 -45.39 8.55
C LEU A 726 40.60 -46.45 7.44
N ASP A 727 39.82 -47.52 7.60
CA ASP A 727 39.60 -48.49 6.53
C ASP A 727 38.67 -47.93 5.43
N GLU A 728 38.65 -48.60 4.28
CA GLU A 728 37.83 -48.17 3.14
C GLU A 728 36.31 -48.18 3.46
N GLU A 729 35.88 -49.03 4.39
CA GLU A 729 34.48 -49.12 4.81
C GLU A 729 34.06 -47.92 5.66
N ALA A 730 34.91 -47.43 6.55
CA ALA A 730 34.71 -46.20 7.30
C ALA A 730 34.70 -45.00 6.37
N VAL A 731 35.58 -44.97 5.36
CA VAL A 731 35.57 -43.89 4.36
C VAL A 731 34.27 -43.86 3.56
N ARG A 732 33.78 -45.02 3.12
CA ARG A 732 32.46 -45.19 2.48
C ARG A 732 31.33 -44.67 3.36
N ASP A 733 31.33 -45.03 4.65
CA ASP A 733 30.28 -44.67 5.60
C ASP A 733 30.34 -43.19 6.05
N GLY A 734 31.21 -42.38 5.42
CA GLY A 734 31.22 -40.92 5.55
C GLY A 734 32.27 -40.36 6.51
N PHE A 735 33.18 -41.18 7.02
CA PHE A 735 34.34 -40.71 7.80
C PHE A 735 35.46 -40.29 6.84
N THR A 736 36.01 -39.09 6.97
CA THR A 736 37.09 -38.63 6.07
C THR A 736 38.18 -37.94 6.86
N ASP A 737 39.43 -37.97 6.36
CA ASP A 737 40.58 -37.39 7.07
C ASP A 737 40.71 -35.87 6.92
N ASN A 738 39.92 -35.27 6.01
CA ASN A 738 39.90 -33.84 5.71
C ASN A 738 38.67 -33.12 6.32
N THR A 739 38.28 -33.47 7.55
CA THR A 739 37.14 -32.82 8.22
C THR A 739 37.53 -31.43 8.74
N VAL A 740 37.45 -30.42 7.88
CA VAL A 740 37.35 -29.00 8.29
C VAL A 740 35.96 -28.67 8.88
N GLU A 741 35.06 -29.67 8.90
CA GLU A 741 33.65 -29.55 9.28
C GLU A 741 33.43 -29.29 10.77
N PHE A 742 34.31 -29.81 11.63
CA PHE A 742 34.24 -29.62 13.07
C PHE A 742 35.55 -29.03 13.59
N GLY A 743 35.47 -27.87 14.27
CA GLY A 743 36.62 -27.07 14.68
C GLY A 743 37.32 -27.53 15.97
N TYR A 744 37.31 -28.83 16.31
CA TYR A 744 37.96 -29.33 17.53
C TYR A 744 39.48 -29.23 17.42
N ARG A 745 40.12 -28.82 18.51
CA ARG A 745 41.58 -28.70 18.61
C ARG A 745 42.09 -29.32 19.89
N TRP A 746 43.23 -29.99 19.78
CA TRP A 746 43.95 -30.56 20.91
C TRP A 746 45.44 -30.21 20.77
N ASN A 747 46.04 -29.67 21.84
CA ASN A 747 47.43 -29.18 21.83
C ASN A 747 47.75 -28.22 20.67
N GLY A 748 46.77 -27.39 20.26
CA GLY A 748 46.92 -26.40 19.17
C GLY A 748 46.67 -26.93 17.75
N HIS A 749 46.58 -28.25 17.56
CA HIS A 749 46.38 -28.91 16.26
C HIS A 749 44.92 -29.37 16.08
N PRO A 750 44.42 -29.52 14.83
CA PRO A 750 43.10 -30.12 14.58
C PRO A 750 42.98 -31.53 15.18
N ASP A 751 41.92 -31.76 15.95
CA ASP A 751 41.68 -33.04 16.60
C ASP A 751 40.74 -33.92 15.74
N GLN A 752 41.34 -34.73 14.87
CA GLN A 752 40.59 -35.61 13.97
C GLN A 752 39.85 -36.72 14.73
N SER A 753 40.41 -37.23 15.84
CA SER A 753 39.76 -38.25 16.67
C SER A 753 38.46 -37.69 17.30
N ALA A 754 38.49 -36.45 17.80
CA ALA A 754 37.29 -35.77 18.29
C ALA A 754 36.24 -35.57 17.18
N ALA A 755 36.65 -35.14 15.98
CA ALA A 755 35.74 -34.99 14.85
C ALA A 755 35.12 -36.33 14.40
N ARG A 756 35.90 -37.41 14.37
CA ARG A 756 35.46 -38.78 14.08
C ARG A 756 34.48 -39.28 15.16
N LEU A 757 34.74 -39.00 16.44
CA LEU A 757 33.84 -39.36 17.54
C LEU A 757 32.46 -38.71 17.36
N ARG A 758 32.40 -37.39 17.18
CA ARG A 758 31.12 -36.69 16.93
C ARG A 758 30.36 -37.30 15.76
N ARG A 759 31.05 -37.60 14.66
CA ARG A 759 30.45 -38.20 13.47
C ARG A 759 29.89 -39.59 13.74
N LEU A 760 30.63 -40.43 14.45
CA LEU A 760 30.19 -41.78 14.84
C LEU A 760 28.91 -41.70 15.68
N VAL A 761 28.93 -40.83 16.69
CA VAL A 761 27.80 -40.65 17.60
C VAL A 761 26.57 -40.12 16.86
N ALA A 762 26.74 -39.14 15.96
CA ALA A 762 25.67 -38.57 15.16
C ALA A 762 24.99 -39.57 14.22
N ASN A 763 25.74 -40.57 13.75
CA ASN A 763 25.28 -41.56 12.78
C ASN A 763 24.72 -42.85 13.42
N LEU A 764 24.88 -43.05 14.74
CA LEU A 764 24.34 -44.21 15.43
C LEU A 764 22.88 -43.96 15.86
N PRO A 765 21.96 -44.91 15.64
CA PRO A 765 20.61 -44.84 16.21
C PRO A 765 20.64 -44.66 17.72
N LEU A 766 19.84 -43.73 18.24
CA LEU A 766 19.83 -43.39 19.67
C LEU A 766 19.37 -44.55 20.57
N SER A 767 18.56 -45.48 20.04
CA SER A 767 18.16 -46.71 20.74
C SER A 767 19.36 -47.59 21.14
N GLN A 768 20.43 -47.61 20.35
CA GLN A 768 21.65 -48.35 20.64
C GLN A 768 22.42 -47.72 21.81
N TRP A 769 22.46 -46.38 21.87
CA TRP A 769 23.02 -45.66 23.02
C TRP A 769 22.22 -45.91 24.29
N THR A 770 20.89 -45.95 24.19
CA THR A 770 20.02 -46.27 25.34
C THR A 770 20.25 -47.70 25.84
N THR A 771 20.50 -48.64 24.93
CA THR A 771 20.84 -50.03 25.28
C THR A 771 22.21 -50.11 25.97
N ALA A 772 23.21 -49.37 25.48
CA ALA A 772 24.58 -49.44 25.99
C ALA A 772 24.81 -48.66 27.30
N LEU A 773 24.17 -47.49 27.47
CA LEU A 773 24.42 -46.57 28.59
C LEU A 773 23.21 -46.40 29.54
N GLY A 774 22.07 -46.99 29.21
CA GLY A 774 20.82 -46.79 29.93
C GLY A 774 20.02 -45.58 29.44
N PRO A 775 19.02 -45.10 30.21
CA PRO A 775 18.13 -44.02 29.77
C PRO A 775 18.90 -42.72 29.46
N PRO A 776 18.36 -41.82 28.59
CA PRO A 776 19.09 -40.67 28.08
C PRO A 776 19.69 -39.74 29.15
N ASP A 777 18.98 -39.54 30.26
CA ASP A 777 19.44 -38.75 31.41
C ASP A 777 20.69 -39.32 32.07
N ARG A 778 20.76 -40.65 32.21
CA ARG A 778 21.96 -41.37 32.67
C ARG A 778 23.07 -41.34 31.61
N ALA A 779 22.73 -41.56 30.33
CA ALA A 779 23.70 -41.63 29.25
C ALA A 779 24.46 -40.30 29.09
N VAL A 780 23.78 -39.16 29.14
CA VAL A 780 24.39 -37.84 29.04
C VAL A 780 25.28 -37.49 30.25
N ALA A 781 25.05 -38.12 31.40
CA ALA A 781 25.87 -37.98 32.61
C ALA A 781 27.11 -38.89 32.65
N THR A 782 27.35 -39.70 31.61
CA THR A 782 28.49 -40.62 31.54
C THR A 782 29.82 -39.86 31.59
N ARG A 783 30.74 -40.30 32.45
CA ARG A 783 32.10 -39.72 32.53
C ARG A 783 32.93 -40.19 31.34
N ILE A 784 33.67 -39.25 30.76
CA ILE A 784 34.59 -39.43 29.64
C ILE A 784 35.68 -38.37 29.77
N ASP A 785 36.87 -38.62 29.21
CA ASP A 785 37.95 -37.66 29.14
C ASP A 785 37.43 -36.30 28.63
N ASP A 786 37.82 -35.21 29.32
CA ASP A 786 37.35 -33.86 29.03
C ASP A 786 37.60 -33.45 27.56
N ARG A 787 38.63 -34.00 26.91
CA ARG A 787 38.92 -33.84 25.47
C ARG A 787 37.75 -34.28 24.59
N PHE A 788 37.04 -35.34 24.96
CA PHE A 788 36.00 -35.99 24.15
C PHE A 788 34.57 -35.70 24.62
N ARG A 789 34.41 -35.08 25.79
CA ARG A 789 33.10 -34.73 26.36
C ARG A 789 32.24 -33.87 25.42
N GLN A 790 32.81 -32.81 24.85
CA GLN A 790 32.08 -31.93 23.93
C GLN A 790 31.76 -32.62 22.58
N PRO A 791 32.70 -33.30 21.91
CA PRO A 791 32.39 -34.08 20.71
C PRO A 791 31.30 -35.14 20.88
N LEU A 792 31.30 -35.85 22.02
CA LEU A 792 30.27 -36.84 22.34
C LEU A 792 28.89 -36.19 22.50
N PHE A 793 28.82 -35.10 23.26
CA PHE A 793 27.58 -34.33 23.47
C PHE A 793 27.03 -33.73 22.17
N ASP A 794 27.90 -33.13 21.35
CA ASP A 794 27.53 -32.57 20.05
C ASP A 794 27.05 -33.64 19.08
N GLY A 795 27.63 -34.83 19.13
CA GLY A 795 27.19 -35.99 18.35
C GLY A 795 25.79 -36.45 18.74
N TRP A 796 25.50 -36.56 20.04
CA TRP A 796 24.15 -36.91 20.50
C TRP A 796 23.12 -35.83 20.14
N MET A 797 23.48 -34.54 20.19
CA MET A 797 22.62 -33.48 19.69
C MET A 797 22.31 -33.63 18.19
N ASP A 798 23.33 -33.85 17.36
CA ASP A 798 23.13 -34.06 15.93
C ASP A 798 22.26 -35.30 15.66
N ALA A 799 22.45 -36.39 16.40
CA ALA A 799 21.61 -37.59 16.34
C ALA A 799 20.16 -37.30 16.75
N ALA A 800 19.94 -36.62 17.88
CA ALA A 800 18.60 -36.28 18.38
C ALA A 800 17.82 -35.39 17.41
N LEU A 801 18.49 -34.41 16.80
CA LEU A 801 17.88 -33.53 15.79
C LEU A 801 17.57 -34.27 14.49
N THR A 802 18.49 -35.13 14.04
CA THR A 802 18.32 -35.91 12.81
C THR A 802 17.23 -36.97 12.94
N GLN A 803 17.20 -37.68 14.07
CA GLN A 803 16.25 -38.75 14.38
C GLN A 803 14.92 -38.21 14.95
N ARG A 804 14.88 -36.92 15.32
CA ARG A 804 13.74 -36.24 15.94
C ARG A 804 13.26 -36.91 17.24
N ASP A 805 14.20 -37.38 18.06
CA ASP A 805 13.90 -38.10 19.31
C ASP A 805 13.61 -37.14 20.48
N PRO A 806 12.38 -37.14 21.04
CA PRO A 806 11.99 -36.20 22.09
C PRO A 806 12.63 -36.50 23.45
N ALA A 807 12.93 -37.77 23.76
CA ALA A 807 13.48 -38.16 25.06
C ALA A 807 14.95 -37.76 25.18
N TRP A 808 15.73 -38.00 24.13
CA TRP A 808 17.11 -37.53 24.03
C TRP A 808 17.20 -36.00 23.92
N ALA A 809 16.29 -35.37 23.17
CA ALA A 809 16.23 -33.91 23.11
C ALA A 809 16.01 -33.28 24.50
N ALA A 810 15.11 -33.85 25.30
CA ALA A 810 14.86 -33.39 26.67
C ALA A 810 16.07 -33.57 27.59
N ALA A 811 16.74 -34.73 27.55
CA ALA A 811 17.94 -34.99 28.36
C ALA A 811 19.11 -34.08 27.98
N LEU A 812 19.39 -33.92 26.69
CA LEU A 812 20.44 -33.03 26.18
C LEU A 812 20.14 -31.56 26.48
N PHE A 813 18.88 -31.14 26.34
CA PHE A 813 18.45 -29.79 26.70
C PHE A 813 18.65 -29.52 28.21
N ALA A 814 18.37 -30.49 29.08
CA ALA A 814 18.57 -30.36 30.52
C ALA A 814 20.06 -30.32 30.91
N ALA A 815 20.91 -31.10 30.25
CA ALA A 815 22.33 -31.22 30.57
C ALA A 815 23.23 -30.15 29.94
N GLY A 816 22.83 -29.57 28.81
CA GLY A 816 23.63 -28.58 28.08
C GLY A 816 23.71 -27.23 28.81
N THR A 817 24.92 -26.68 28.94
CA THR A 817 25.14 -25.33 29.49
C THR A 817 24.73 -24.25 28.48
N PRO A 818 23.93 -23.23 28.87
CA PRO A 818 23.60 -22.12 27.99
C PRO A 818 24.87 -21.37 27.56
N SER A 819 25.18 -21.37 26.26
CA SER A 819 26.26 -20.57 25.67
C SER A 819 25.78 -19.96 24.34
N ASN A 820 26.35 -18.82 23.95
CA ASN A 820 25.88 -18.06 22.77
C ASN A 820 25.94 -18.86 21.45
N ALA A 821 26.95 -19.71 21.27
CA ALA A 821 27.06 -20.58 20.08
C ALA A 821 26.03 -21.73 20.10
N ALA A 822 25.48 -22.06 21.27
CA ALA A 822 24.52 -23.14 21.47
C ALA A 822 23.05 -22.69 21.43
N ILE A 823 22.74 -21.39 21.38
CA ILE A 823 21.34 -20.89 21.46
C ILE A 823 20.45 -21.47 20.36
N LEU A 824 20.90 -21.46 19.10
CA LEU A 824 20.11 -22.01 17.98
C LEU A 824 19.86 -23.51 18.14
N ARG A 825 20.90 -24.28 18.47
CA ARG A 825 20.81 -25.73 18.68
C ARG A 825 19.92 -26.08 19.88
N ARG A 826 20.04 -25.32 20.97
CA ARG A 826 19.19 -25.47 22.16
C ARG A 826 17.72 -25.22 21.83
N ARG A 827 17.42 -24.20 21.03
CA ARG A 827 16.06 -23.94 20.51
C ARG A 827 15.55 -25.08 19.64
N GLU A 828 16.38 -25.66 18.78
CA GLU A 828 16.01 -26.81 17.95
C GLU A 828 15.70 -28.06 18.79
N LEU A 829 16.50 -28.33 19.84
CA LEU A 829 16.19 -29.40 20.80
C LEU A 829 14.87 -29.12 21.52
N PHE A 830 14.67 -27.89 21.98
CA PHE A 830 13.44 -27.48 22.65
C PHE A 830 12.21 -27.68 21.75
N ALA A 831 12.32 -27.44 20.45
CA ALA A 831 11.26 -27.65 19.47
C ALA A 831 10.83 -29.13 19.31
N LEU A 832 11.69 -30.09 19.68
CA LEU A 832 11.36 -31.53 19.68
C LEU A 832 10.68 -31.99 20.98
N ILE A 833 10.79 -31.24 22.06
CA ILE A 833 10.16 -31.54 23.35
C ILE A 833 8.63 -31.41 23.20
N PRO A 834 7.80 -32.31 23.76
CA PRO A 834 6.35 -32.20 23.69
C PRO A 834 5.84 -30.84 24.19
N ALA A 835 4.82 -30.28 23.52
CA ALA A 835 4.33 -28.92 23.81
C ALA A 835 3.94 -28.70 25.28
N ALA A 836 3.37 -29.71 25.94
CA ALA A 836 3.03 -29.63 27.37
C ALA A 836 4.28 -29.52 28.28
N ASP A 837 5.38 -30.15 27.90
CA ASP A 837 6.66 -30.08 28.62
C ASP A 837 7.39 -28.76 28.34
N GLN A 838 7.32 -28.25 27.11
CA GLN A 838 7.80 -26.90 26.75
C GLN A 838 7.13 -25.84 27.63
N ALA A 839 5.80 -25.84 27.70
CA ALA A 839 5.04 -24.91 28.54
C ALA A 839 5.42 -25.05 30.02
N ARG A 840 5.51 -26.30 30.55
CA ARG A 840 5.95 -26.57 31.93
C ARG A 840 7.38 -26.08 32.21
N HIS A 841 8.27 -26.12 31.23
CA HIS A 841 9.62 -25.58 31.39
C HIS A 841 9.60 -24.05 31.48
N LEU A 842 8.95 -23.38 30.53
CA LEU A 842 8.91 -21.91 30.49
C LEU A 842 8.22 -21.30 31.72
N VAL A 843 7.14 -21.92 32.21
CA VAL A 843 6.41 -21.44 33.40
C VAL A 843 7.21 -21.61 34.71
N ARG A 844 8.25 -22.46 34.73
CA ARG A 844 9.15 -22.61 35.89
C ARG A 844 10.24 -21.55 35.96
N LEU A 845 10.52 -20.85 34.86
CA LEU A 845 11.54 -19.81 34.81
C LEU A 845 11.00 -18.52 35.41
N ASP A 846 11.78 -17.87 36.27
CA ASP A 846 11.44 -16.57 36.85
C ASP A 846 11.94 -15.40 35.99
N ALA A 847 11.68 -14.17 36.45
CA ALA A 847 12.03 -12.97 35.71
C ALA A 847 13.54 -12.84 35.40
N SER A 848 14.43 -13.49 36.15
CA SER A 848 15.88 -13.46 35.90
C SER A 848 16.31 -14.17 34.61
N TRP A 849 15.45 -15.07 34.09
CA TRP A 849 15.70 -15.88 32.89
C TRP A 849 14.96 -15.38 31.64
N LEU A 850 14.52 -14.11 31.61
CA LEU A 850 13.76 -13.57 30.47
C LEU A 850 14.49 -13.70 29.12
N SER A 851 15.83 -13.58 29.09
CA SER A 851 16.61 -13.77 27.86
C SER A 851 16.60 -15.23 27.38
N GLU A 852 16.60 -16.20 28.30
CA GLU A 852 16.47 -17.62 27.97
C GLU A 852 15.07 -17.88 27.40
N ILE A 853 14.03 -17.39 28.07
CA ILE A 853 12.64 -17.49 27.61
C ILE A 853 12.51 -16.90 26.19
N GLU A 854 13.00 -15.67 25.97
CA GLU A 854 12.98 -15.01 24.67
C GLU A 854 13.65 -15.85 23.57
N SER A 855 14.76 -16.54 23.89
CA SER A 855 15.46 -17.39 22.94
C SER A 855 14.70 -18.66 22.55
N LEU A 856 13.85 -19.17 23.45
CA LEU A 856 13.11 -20.42 23.29
C LEU A 856 11.69 -20.22 22.72
N LEU A 857 11.08 -19.06 22.93
CA LEU A 857 9.73 -18.75 22.43
C LEU A 857 9.49 -18.99 20.94
N PRO A 858 10.47 -18.80 20.01
CA PRO A 858 10.25 -19.12 18.60
C PRO A 858 10.05 -20.62 18.31
N ALA A 859 10.39 -21.52 19.24
CA ALA A 859 10.14 -22.96 19.13
C ALA A 859 8.77 -23.38 19.73
N VAL A 860 8.05 -22.45 20.38
CA VAL A 860 6.73 -22.71 20.94
C VAL A 860 5.67 -22.53 19.85
N ALA A 861 4.64 -23.40 19.87
CA ALA A 861 3.50 -23.28 18.97
C ALA A 861 2.85 -21.89 19.04
N GLN A 862 2.35 -21.42 17.90
CA GLN A 862 1.71 -20.12 17.75
C GLN A 862 0.23 -20.30 17.39
N PRO A 863 -0.71 -19.53 17.98
CA PRO A 863 -0.49 -18.60 19.10
C PRO A 863 0.01 -19.32 20.36
N TRP A 864 0.71 -18.60 21.25
CA TRP A 864 1.32 -19.19 22.44
C TRP A 864 0.28 -19.82 23.36
N PRO A 865 0.60 -20.94 24.04
CA PRO A 865 -0.28 -21.53 25.04
C PRO A 865 -0.71 -20.50 26.11
N PRO A 866 -2.00 -20.47 26.53
CA PRO A 866 -2.51 -19.46 27.47
C PRO A 866 -1.75 -19.39 28.79
N GLU A 867 -1.20 -20.51 29.29
CA GLU A 867 -0.35 -20.56 30.47
C GLU A 867 0.99 -19.86 30.29
N VAL A 868 1.64 -19.99 29.12
CA VAL A 868 2.90 -19.30 28.80
C VAL A 868 2.66 -17.80 28.65
N ALA A 869 1.58 -17.42 27.97
CA ALA A 869 1.16 -16.04 27.81
C ALA A 869 0.91 -15.34 29.16
N ARG A 870 0.09 -15.95 30.03
CA ARG A 870 -0.19 -15.40 31.37
C ARG A 870 1.06 -15.34 32.24
N HIS A 871 1.95 -16.33 32.13
CA HIS A 871 3.23 -16.32 32.85
C HIS A 871 4.12 -15.17 32.40
N LEU A 872 4.25 -14.92 31.09
CA LEU A 872 5.01 -13.76 30.58
C LEU A 872 4.47 -12.43 31.10
N LEU A 873 3.15 -12.25 31.14
CA LEU A 873 2.53 -11.06 31.76
C LEU A 873 2.89 -10.93 33.24
N HIS A 874 2.94 -12.04 33.96
CA HIS A 874 3.39 -12.07 35.36
C HIS A 874 4.86 -11.65 35.50
N LEU A 875 5.75 -12.18 34.67
CA LEU A 875 7.18 -11.83 34.68
C LEU A 875 7.42 -10.36 34.33
N PHE A 876 6.67 -9.81 33.37
CA PHE A 876 6.72 -8.37 33.09
C PHE A 876 6.26 -7.55 34.29
N ALA A 877 5.21 -7.97 34.99
CA ALA A 877 4.74 -7.30 36.21
C ALA A 877 5.78 -7.37 37.36
N GLU A 878 6.57 -8.45 37.45
CA GLU A 878 7.72 -8.53 38.37
C GLU A 878 8.84 -7.57 38.01
N ARG A 879 9.12 -7.41 36.71
CA ARG A 879 10.09 -6.41 36.23
C ARG A 879 9.62 -4.99 36.50
N ALA A 880 8.34 -4.70 36.29
CA ALA A 880 7.71 -3.42 36.65
C ALA A 880 7.87 -3.10 38.15
N ARG A 881 7.55 -4.06 39.04
CA ARG A 881 7.76 -3.92 40.50
C ARG A 881 9.23 -3.72 40.87
N THR A 882 10.15 -4.29 40.09
CA THR A 882 11.60 -4.12 40.31
C THR A 882 12.08 -2.74 39.85
N ALA A 883 11.55 -2.23 38.74
CA ALA A 883 11.79 -0.86 38.28
C ALA A 883 11.26 0.17 39.29
N GLU A 884 10.07 -0.05 39.85
CA GLU A 884 9.49 0.78 40.91
C GLU A 884 10.40 0.83 42.15
N ARG A 885 10.87 -0.34 42.62
CA ARG A 885 11.78 -0.42 43.77
C ARG A 885 13.16 0.17 43.52
N ARG A 886 13.59 0.23 42.25
CA ARG A 886 14.93 0.71 41.84
C ARG A 886 14.82 1.60 40.59
N PRO A 887 14.27 2.82 40.71
CA PRO A 887 14.09 3.71 39.57
C PRO A 887 15.44 4.04 38.91
N GLY A 888 15.52 3.92 37.58
CA GLY A 888 16.73 4.24 36.82
C GLY A 888 17.84 3.18 36.84
N ALA A 889 17.64 2.04 37.50
CA ALA A 889 18.59 0.94 37.42
C ALA A 889 18.71 0.40 35.97
N PRO A 890 19.93 0.18 35.44
CA PRO A 890 20.09 -0.40 34.12
C PRO A 890 19.38 -1.75 34.01
N GLY A 891 18.63 -1.95 32.92
CA GLY A 891 18.00 -3.23 32.61
C GLY A 891 16.66 -3.52 33.31
N THR A 892 16.06 -2.57 34.04
CA THR A 892 14.75 -2.76 34.70
C THR A 892 13.58 -2.15 33.93
N GLY A 893 13.83 -1.21 33.02
CA GLY A 893 12.79 -0.55 32.22
C GLY A 893 12.29 -1.41 31.05
N PRO A 894 11.10 -1.10 30.50
CA PRO A 894 10.50 -1.85 29.40
C PRO A 894 11.31 -1.79 28.10
N ALA A 895 12.12 -0.73 27.91
CA ALA A 895 12.99 -0.59 26.75
C ALA A 895 14.01 -1.73 26.61
N THR A 896 14.48 -2.30 27.74
CA THR A 896 15.38 -3.47 27.75
C THR A 896 14.68 -4.73 27.25
N HIS A 897 13.35 -4.80 27.36
CA HIS A 897 12.54 -5.95 26.97
C HIS A 897 11.69 -5.68 25.72
N ARG A 898 12.04 -4.65 24.93
CA ARG A 898 11.25 -4.21 23.77
C ARG A 898 10.99 -5.32 22.76
N SER A 899 12.01 -6.14 22.47
CA SER A 899 11.91 -7.27 21.53
C SER A 899 10.90 -8.31 22.03
N LEU A 900 10.99 -8.70 23.30
CA LEU A 900 10.06 -9.64 23.93
C LEU A 900 8.63 -9.09 24.03
N LEU A 901 8.44 -7.81 24.35
CA LEU A 901 7.13 -7.15 24.35
C LEU A 901 6.51 -7.10 22.96
N HIS A 902 7.31 -6.81 21.93
CA HIS A 902 6.85 -6.84 20.53
C HIS A 902 6.46 -8.26 20.09
N THR A 903 7.27 -9.25 20.45
CA THR A 903 6.98 -10.67 20.20
C THR A 903 5.71 -11.11 20.92
N ALA A 904 5.50 -10.65 22.16
CA ALA A 904 4.27 -10.89 22.91
C ALA A 904 3.04 -10.29 22.23
N ALA A 905 3.11 -9.04 21.76
CA ALA A 905 2.01 -8.41 21.03
C ALA A 905 1.59 -9.20 19.78
N ARG A 906 2.53 -9.93 19.17
CA ARG A 906 2.29 -10.73 17.95
C ARG A 906 1.78 -12.15 18.22
N HIS A 907 2.24 -12.81 19.27
CA HIS A 907 2.01 -14.25 19.45
C HIS A 907 1.18 -14.61 20.67
N MET A 908 0.97 -13.67 21.61
CA MET A 908 0.06 -13.86 22.73
C MET A 908 -1.39 -13.98 22.21
N PRO A 909 -2.22 -14.88 22.75
CA PRO A 909 -3.64 -14.96 22.39
C PRO A 909 -4.37 -13.63 22.65
N PRO A 910 -5.24 -13.16 21.73
CA PRO A 910 -6.02 -11.94 21.93
C PRO A 910 -6.81 -11.91 23.24
N ASP A 911 -7.32 -13.05 23.72
CA ASP A 911 -8.05 -13.19 24.99
C ASP A 911 -7.23 -12.76 26.24
N CYS A 912 -5.91 -12.57 26.10
CA CYS A 912 -5.07 -12.03 27.16
C CYS A 912 -5.21 -10.50 27.33
N GLU A 913 -5.99 -9.81 26.47
CA GLU A 913 -6.22 -8.36 26.53
C GLU A 913 -6.61 -7.91 27.95
N GLN A 914 -7.66 -8.52 28.53
CA GLN A 914 -8.15 -8.14 29.85
C GLN A 914 -7.10 -8.34 30.95
N ALA A 915 -6.26 -9.38 30.81
CA ALA A 915 -5.17 -9.61 31.75
C ALA A 915 -4.08 -8.53 31.64
N ALA A 916 -3.74 -8.10 30.42
CA ALA A 916 -2.80 -7.00 30.19
C ALA A 916 -3.33 -5.66 30.74
N VAL A 917 -4.61 -5.33 30.50
CA VAL A 917 -5.28 -4.15 31.08
C VAL A 917 -5.25 -4.19 32.61
N ALA A 918 -5.57 -5.34 33.21
CA ALA A 918 -5.55 -5.50 34.65
C ALA A 918 -4.15 -5.33 35.26
N VAL A 919 -3.10 -5.73 34.54
CA VAL A 919 -1.71 -5.49 34.96
C VAL A 919 -1.34 -4.01 34.82
N ALA A 920 -1.72 -3.36 33.71
CA ALA A 920 -1.51 -1.93 33.49
C ALA A 920 -2.11 -1.08 34.61
N GLY A 921 -3.38 -1.33 34.97
CA GLY A 921 -4.09 -0.59 36.01
C GLY A 921 -3.53 -0.75 37.43
N ARG A 922 -2.74 -1.82 37.68
CA ARG A 922 -2.03 -2.04 38.95
C ARG A 922 -0.57 -1.59 38.91
N CYS A 923 -0.06 -1.18 37.74
CA CYS A 923 1.33 -0.79 37.55
C CYS A 923 1.53 0.67 37.93
N THR A 924 2.37 0.92 38.93
CA THR A 924 2.71 2.28 39.40
C THR A 924 3.86 2.90 38.60
N ASP A 925 4.77 2.08 38.05
CA ASP A 925 5.81 2.54 37.14
C ASP A 925 5.18 2.98 35.80
N ARG A 926 5.40 4.24 35.44
CA ARG A 926 4.74 4.89 34.31
C ARG A 926 5.15 4.28 32.96
N ASP A 927 6.42 3.93 32.79
CA ASP A 927 6.92 3.42 31.52
C ASP A 927 6.40 2.00 31.28
N TRP A 928 6.38 1.17 32.33
CA TRP A 928 5.77 -0.15 32.28
C TRP A 928 4.25 -0.11 32.11
N ALA A 929 3.54 0.80 32.79
CA ALA A 929 2.09 0.98 32.59
C ALA A 929 1.77 1.28 31.12
N MET A 930 2.50 2.23 30.51
CA MET A 930 2.38 2.54 29.08
C MET A 930 2.69 1.33 28.19
N ALA A 931 3.71 0.53 28.53
CA ALA A 931 4.04 -0.68 27.76
C ALA A 931 2.92 -1.73 27.83
N PHE A 932 2.27 -1.90 28.99
CA PHE A 932 1.11 -2.79 29.13
C PHE A 932 -0.12 -2.28 28.41
N ASP A 933 -0.40 -0.96 28.46
CA ASP A 933 -1.49 -0.35 27.71
C ASP A 933 -1.31 -0.53 26.20
N LEU A 934 -0.08 -0.34 25.70
CA LEU A 934 0.25 -0.62 24.29
C LEU A 934 0.05 -2.10 23.95
N LEU A 935 0.52 -3.03 24.79
CA LEU A 935 0.30 -4.45 24.57
C LEU A 935 -1.20 -4.81 24.55
N ALA A 936 -1.98 -4.29 25.50
CA ALA A 936 -3.43 -4.48 25.53
C ALA A 936 -4.11 -3.93 24.27
N HIS A 937 -3.73 -2.73 23.85
CA HIS A 937 -4.24 -2.12 22.62
C HIS A 937 -3.95 -2.99 21.39
N GLU A 938 -2.74 -3.54 21.26
CA GLU A 938 -2.39 -4.42 20.15
C GLU A 938 -3.18 -5.74 20.16
N LEU A 939 -3.40 -6.34 21.34
CA LEU A 939 -4.24 -7.53 21.47
C LEU A 939 -5.70 -7.24 21.10
N HIS A 940 -6.22 -6.08 21.53
CA HIS A 940 -7.55 -5.63 21.16
C HIS A 940 -7.69 -5.44 19.65
N GLN A 941 -6.74 -4.75 19.01
CA GLN A 941 -6.74 -4.55 17.55
C GLN A 941 -6.69 -5.89 16.80
N ARG A 942 -5.94 -6.87 17.31
CA ARG A 942 -5.93 -8.23 16.75
C ARG A 942 -7.26 -8.95 16.93
N SER A 943 -7.95 -8.80 18.07
CA SER A 943 -9.29 -9.37 18.26
C SER A 943 -10.27 -8.79 17.25
N VAL A 944 -10.35 -7.46 17.15
CA VAL A 944 -11.22 -6.75 16.19
C VAL A 944 -10.92 -7.19 14.76
N MET A 945 -9.63 -7.27 14.39
CA MET A 945 -9.20 -7.74 13.08
C MET A 945 -9.72 -9.15 12.74
N LEU A 946 -9.78 -10.06 13.72
CA LEU A 946 -10.27 -11.43 13.52
C LEU A 946 -11.80 -11.49 13.54
N GLU A 947 -12.46 -10.65 14.33
CA GLU A 947 -13.92 -10.52 14.37
C GLU A 947 -14.48 -10.01 13.03
N GLU A 948 -13.78 -9.09 12.37
CA GLU A 948 -14.15 -8.53 11.06
C GLU A 948 -14.27 -9.57 9.92
N LEU A 949 -13.72 -10.79 10.10
CA LEU A 949 -13.80 -11.90 9.13
C LEU A 949 -15.12 -12.68 9.18
N ASN A 950 -15.92 -12.50 10.24
CA ASN A 950 -17.25 -13.08 10.41
C ASN A 950 -18.33 -12.10 9.96
#